data_AF-A0A1H0JPZ8-F1
#
_entry.id   AF-A0A1H0JPZ8-F1
#
_cell.length_a   1.000
_cell.length_b   1.000
_cell.length_c   1.000
_cell.angle_alpha   90.00
_cell.angle_beta   90.00
_cell.angle_gamma   90.00
#
_symmetry.space_group_name_H-M   'P 1'
#
loop_
_entity.id
_entity.type
_entity.pdbx_description
1 polymer ?
#
loop_
_entity_poly.entity_id
_entity_poly.type
_entity_poly.pdbx_seq_one_letter_code
_entity_poly.pdbx_strand_id
1 'polypeptide(L)'
;NLTGAADQVQDAFQVRATDSDGDTSPEATLTVDINDDGPMAVDDTVESVEGTSSTQGSDLVLMIDTSGSVSDSDLTSMKSSLQNLFNSGSVHSVFVTSFASDGQFHDSGVDGGWYTDLDAAMTAINSLSSGGQTDYDAALETVTENFTPPPAGGDKLVSMFISDGEPNQHNGTPSVGIDFNEEANWIQFLEANGFDDSYAVGYGGLNYSDVSELEPIAWTEGESRFTYSGYGYNTADDDNVIILDNVDDLASTLSSTVTATPTPVTGNVLDNDTAGADGYAAPALVDVTYDGDTVTFTETITSATFVTNAGTVVINSDGSYEFTGLADADNDVSALIGYTIEDGDGDTSSASLMVQTRDSQPTAYDNVNNAVITEETVPGETTPYYAPDIHAQVNDYGRGGTTTKALSFNINAGHTGEIEFDIEVDSGEFKNHDSYTWTIVKDGVDVRSQTYNDDSDHHNVTVSDLDEGSYRLELTLNDSGTGSRWDDLHVDLECITLRVTSPATTIAVASAARGNVITDANALVSSSDPWAATDDTGADGANVSAINGVSLSSLADSTNSTYAAEDGYKEYDSTYGTFFINADGDYAYEPDADLNNIGQQETFSYTLTQPDGDSDTANLVINLADSEFVAQTPTSTGTSDDDLMLGTAADDLLDGADGDDHIEGGDGDDTLIGGAGNDILYGGAGADTFAWNFGDEGAVGQPAEDTVMDFNSGVFEQDDNADQLDLTELLDGESEETIDDFVFAEEDDGTTTLYISSGGELTGGADDKDKADQVIRLEGKSFSELGAAQDDGSSDLIAKLIASGQLNIDQ
;
A
#
# COMPACT_ATOMS: atom_id res chain seq x y z
N ASN A 1 46.91 51.08 -19.84
CA ASN A 1 46.18 51.40 -21.08
C ASN A 1 46.46 50.32 -22.12
N LEU A 2 46.10 49.09 -21.79
CA LEU A 2 45.81 48.06 -22.79
C LEU A 2 44.34 47.81 -22.53
N THR A 3 43.51 48.49 -23.31
CA THR A 3 42.06 48.32 -23.35
C THR A 3 41.81 48.14 -24.83
N GLY A 4 41.69 46.88 -25.26
CA GLY A 4 41.50 46.45 -26.64
C GLY A 4 42.79 46.28 -27.45
N ALA A 5 43.63 45.29 -27.11
CA ALA A 5 44.84 45.02 -27.88
C ALA A 5 44.97 43.53 -28.21
N ALA A 6 44.47 43.16 -29.40
CA ALA A 6 44.86 42.04 -30.27
C ALA A 6 45.66 40.87 -29.64
N ASP A 7 45.19 39.64 -29.91
CA ASP A 7 45.55 38.30 -29.39
C ASP A 7 47.04 38.00 -29.09
N GLN A 8 47.95 38.83 -29.59
CA GLN A 8 49.36 38.84 -29.24
C GLN A 8 49.92 40.27 -29.12
N VAL A 9 50.33 40.64 -27.90
CA VAL A 9 51.11 41.86 -27.65
C VAL A 9 52.57 41.49 -27.44
N GLN A 10 53.43 41.95 -28.34
CA GLN A 10 54.88 41.81 -28.20
C GLN A 10 55.50 43.06 -27.57
N ASP A 11 56.18 42.88 -26.44
CA ASP A 11 56.95 43.93 -25.80
C ASP A 11 58.46 43.67 -25.98
N ALA A 12 59.19 44.69 -26.43
CA ALA A 12 60.60 44.55 -26.80
C ALA A 12 61.49 45.48 -25.98
N PHE A 13 62.43 44.89 -25.24
CA PHE A 13 63.38 45.60 -24.38
C PHE A 13 64.80 45.50 -24.94
N GLN A 14 65.50 46.63 -24.99
CA GLN A 14 66.92 46.63 -25.33
C GLN A 14 67.75 46.35 -24.09
N VAL A 15 68.52 45.26 -24.11
CA VAL A 15 69.34 44.80 -22.98
C VAL A 15 70.81 44.77 -23.33
N ARG A 16 71.64 45.09 -22.32
CA ARG A 16 73.10 45.00 -22.38
C ARG A 16 73.60 44.40 -21.06
N ALA A 17 74.51 43.45 -21.14
CA ALA A 17 75.20 42.92 -19.97
C ALA A 17 76.51 43.70 -19.77
N THR A 18 76.82 44.10 -18.55
CA THR A 18 78.14 44.66 -18.18
C THR A 18 78.74 43.78 -17.10
N ASP A 19 79.99 43.35 -17.28
CA ASP A 19 80.67 42.55 -16.27
C ASP A 19 81.23 43.41 -15.12
N SER A 20 81.90 42.75 -14.16
CA SER A 20 82.41 43.41 -12.95
C SER A 20 83.58 44.36 -13.19
N ASP A 21 84.26 44.29 -14.34
CA ASP A 21 85.35 45.21 -14.68
C ASP A 21 84.93 46.34 -15.64
N GLY A 22 83.70 46.28 -16.15
CA GLY A 22 83.01 47.38 -16.81
C GLY A 22 82.85 47.22 -18.31
N ASP A 23 83.21 46.07 -18.87
CA ASP A 23 83.01 45.78 -20.29
C ASP A 23 81.54 45.45 -20.57
N THR A 24 80.94 46.16 -21.54
CA THR A 24 79.52 46.02 -21.91
C THR A 24 79.34 45.27 -23.23
N SER A 25 78.38 44.35 -23.29
CA SER A 25 78.00 43.64 -24.51
C SER A 25 77.40 44.58 -25.58
N PRO A 26 77.37 44.14 -26.85
CA PRO A 26 76.46 44.73 -27.84
C PRO A 26 75.01 44.68 -27.36
N GLU A 27 74.19 45.58 -27.90
CA GLU A 27 72.76 45.66 -27.60
C GLU A 27 72.03 44.44 -28.19
N ALA A 28 71.24 43.77 -27.36
CA ALA A 28 70.40 42.65 -27.75
C ALA A 28 68.95 42.98 -27.42
N THR A 29 68.02 42.47 -28.22
CA THR A 29 66.58 42.60 -27.94
C THR A 29 66.13 41.40 -27.12
N LEU A 30 65.53 41.66 -25.96
CA LEU A 30 64.67 40.71 -25.26
C LEU A 30 63.23 40.98 -25.70
N THR A 31 62.61 40.00 -26.35
CA THR A 31 61.18 40.01 -26.66
C THR A 31 60.44 39.23 -25.59
N VAL A 32 59.35 39.81 -25.09
CA VAL A 32 58.37 39.17 -24.23
C VAL A 32 57.09 39.05 -25.05
N ASP A 33 56.66 37.81 -25.28
CA ASP A 33 55.38 37.50 -25.91
C ASP A 33 54.34 37.39 -24.79
N ILE A 34 53.31 38.24 -24.83
CA ILE A 34 52.11 38.14 -23.99
C ILE A 34 51.03 37.53 -24.89
N ASN A 35 50.62 36.31 -24.59
CA ASN A 35 49.53 35.63 -25.29
C ASN A 35 48.26 35.82 -24.47
N ASP A 36 47.16 36.21 -25.11
CA ASP A 36 45.83 36.11 -24.50
C ASP A 36 45.46 34.65 -24.29
N ASP A 37 44.95 34.35 -23.11
CA ASP A 37 44.19 33.15 -22.83
C ASP A 37 42.69 33.47 -22.99
N GLY A 38 42.16 33.24 -24.19
CA GLY A 38 40.72 33.37 -24.44
C GLY A 38 39.87 32.40 -23.60
N PRO A 39 38.55 32.53 -23.64
CA PRO A 39 37.67 31.78 -22.75
C PRO A 39 37.66 30.29 -23.10
N MET A 40 37.39 29.46 -22.09
CA MET A 40 37.25 28.02 -22.24
C MET A 40 35.88 27.60 -21.71
N ALA A 41 34.99 27.27 -22.65
CA ALA A 41 33.70 26.66 -22.36
C ALA A 41 33.85 25.13 -22.24
N VAL A 42 33.12 24.50 -21.30
CA VAL A 42 33.16 23.07 -20.99
C VAL A 42 31.75 22.49 -21.07
N ASP A 43 31.59 21.28 -21.59
CA ASP A 43 30.26 20.68 -21.70
C ASP A 43 29.67 20.41 -20.30
N ASP A 44 28.38 20.71 -20.15
CA ASP A 44 27.58 20.56 -18.93
C ASP A 44 26.56 19.45 -19.07
N THR A 45 26.07 18.93 -17.94
CA THR A 45 24.98 17.95 -17.90
C THR A 45 24.05 18.26 -16.75
N VAL A 46 22.75 18.11 -16.98
CA VAL A 46 21.70 18.15 -15.97
C VAL A 46 20.70 17.04 -16.26
N GLU A 47 20.28 16.35 -15.21
CA GLU A 47 19.31 15.25 -15.28
C GLU A 47 18.10 15.62 -14.41
N SER A 48 16.90 15.25 -14.87
CA SER A 48 15.67 15.22 -14.09
C SER A 48 15.07 13.83 -14.23
N VAL A 49 14.51 13.26 -13.17
CA VAL A 49 13.71 12.03 -13.31
C VAL A 49 12.28 12.46 -13.65
N GLU A 50 11.66 11.84 -14.65
CA GLU A 50 10.24 12.05 -14.93
C GLU A 50 9.42 11.73 -13.69
N GLY A 51 8.22 12.28 -13.57
CA GLY A 51 7.41 12.02 -12.38
C GLY A 51 8.04 12.43 -11.05
N THR A 52 9.26 13.02 -10.99
CA THR A 52 9.72 13.72 -9.77
C THR A 52 8.82 14.91 -9.58
N SER A 53 7.75 14.65 -8.82
CA SER A 53 6.89 15.57 -8.10
C SER A 53 7.54 16.94 -8.11
N SER A 54 6.92 17.90 -8.80
CA SER A 54 6.92 19.20 -8.19
C SER A 54 6.42 18.99 -6.77
N THR A 55 7.10 19.59 -5.81
CA THR A 55 6.61 19.76 -4.43
C THR A 55 5.29 20.53 -4.35
N GLN A 56 4.58 20.66 -5.48
CA GLN A 56 3.55 21.62 -5.78
C GLN A 56 2.29 21.00 -6.39
N GLY A 57 2.27 19.76 -6.93
CA GLY A 57 1.05 19.06 -7.40
C GLY A 57 0.08 19.89 -8.29
N SER A 58 -1.10 19.36 -8.62
CA SER A 58 -2.16 20.14 -9.27
C SER A 58 -3.22 20.62 -8.27
N ASP A 59 -3.78 21.79 -8.52
CA ASP A 59 -4.98 22.27 -7.86
C ASP A 59 -6.22 21.67 -8.56
N LEU A 60 -6.88 20.73 -7.89
CA LEU A 60 -7.96 19.93 -8.45
C LEU A 60 -9.34 20.42 -8.00
N VAL A 61 -10.22 20.77 -8.94
CA VAL A 61 -11.66 20.93 -8.69
C VAL A 61 -12.35 19.61 -8.97
N LEU A 62 -12.83 18.97 -7.91
CA LEU A 62 -13.44 17.65 -7.97
C LEU A 62 -14.97 17.74 -7.86
N MET A 63 -15.68 17.18 -8.85
CA MET A 63 -17.14 17.12 -8.92
C MET A 63 -17.59 15.66 -8.91
N ILE A 64 -18.09 15.20 -7.76
CA ILE A 64 -18.41 13.79 -7.52
C ILE A 64 -19.91 13.54 -7.66
N ASP A 65 -20.31 12.67 -8.59
CA ASP A 65 -21.68 12.19 -8.66
C ASP A 65 -22.00 11.27 -7.46
N THR A 66 -23.01 11.66 -6.71
CA THR A 66 -23.53 10.93 -5.54
C THR A 66 -25.02 10.61 -5.72
N SER A 67 -25.51 10.66 -6.96
CA SER A 67 -26.91 10.41 -7.29
C SER A 67 -27.33 8.96 -7.00
N GLY A 68 -28.63 8.70 -7.09
CA GLY A 68 -29.17 7.36 -6.82
C GLY A 68 -28.95 6.34 -7.95
N SER A 69 -28.37 6.75 -9.09
CA SER A 69 -27.97 5.84 -10.17
C SER A 69 -26.58 5.24 -9.90
N VAL A 70 -25.74 5.93 -9.13
CA VAL A 70 -24.48 5.41 -8.59
C VAL A 70 -24.75 4.36 -7.50
N SER A 71 -24.23 3.16 -7.68
CA SER A 71 -24.38 2.10 -6.66
C SER A 71 -23.45 2.33 -5.46
N ASP A 72 -23.79 1.76 -4.29
CA ASP A 72 -22.94 1.88 -3.10
C ASP A 72 -21.55 1.24 -3.30
N SER A 73 -21.46 0.19 -4.15
CA SER A 73 -20.18 -0.42 -4.52
C SER A 73 -19.37 0.53 -5.41
N ASP A 74 -19.98 1.11 -6.45
CA ASP A 74 -19.25 2.00 -7.36
C ASP A 74 -18.78 3.27 -6.65
N LEU A 75 -19.62 3.80 -5.75
CA LEU A 75 -19.23 4.93 -4.89
C LEU A 75 -18.07 4.56 -3.96
N THR A 76 -17.97 3.30 -3.52
CA THR A 76 -16.86 2.83 -2.69
C THR A 76 -15.58 2.70 -3.51
N SER A 77 -15.65 2.06 -4.69
CA SER A 77 -14.51 1.98 -5.61
C SER A 77 -13.98 3.35 -6.01
N MET A 78 -14.88 4.29 -6.36
CA MET A 78 -14.49 5.66 -6.68
C MET A 78 -13.77 6.37 -5.52
N LYS A 79 -14.20 6.13 -4.27
CA LYS A 79 -13.50 6.66 -3.08
C LYS A 79 -12.09 6.08 -2.96
N SER A 80 -11.94 4.78 -3.16
CA SER A 80 -10.62 4.13 -3.16
C SER A 80 -9.72 4.72 -4.26
N SER A 81 -10.24 4.92 -5.47
CA SER A 81 -9.47 5.52 -6.56
C SER A 81 -9.04 6.96 -6.29
N LEU A 82 -9.89 7.75 -5.62
CA LEU A 82 -9.56 9.11 -5.22
C LEU A 82 -8.51 9.15 -4.10
N GLN A 83 -8.56 8.19 -3.15
CA GLN A 83 -7.51 8.03 -2.15
C GLN A 83 -6.16 7.73 -2.83
N ASN A 84 -6.13 6.83 -3.81
CA ASN A 84 -4.90 6.51 -4.55
C ASN A 84 -4.36 7.74 -5.30
N LEU A 85 -5.23 8.53 -5.92
CA LEU A 85 -4.85 9.80 -6.58
C LEU A 85 -4.25 10.82 -5.60
N PHE A 86 -4.75 10.88 -4.36
CA PHE A 86 -4.21 11.81 -3.36
C PHE A 86 -2.88 11.30 -2.82
N ASN A 87 -2.74 9.99 -2.64
CA ASN A 87 -1.50 9.36 -2.18
C ASN A 87 -0.39 9.42 -3.24
N SER A 88 -0.71 9.53 -4.53
CA SER A 88 0.30 9.62 -5.60
C SER A 88 1.11 10.94 -5.60
N GLY A 89 0.73 11.92 -4.77
CA GLY A 89 1.37 13.25 -4.76
C GLY A 89 1.01 14.14 -5.96
N SER A 90 0.13 13.67 -6.85
CA SER A 90 -0.32 14.39 -8.04
C SER A 90 -1.20 15.61 -7.74
N VAL A 91 -1.84 15.63 -6.57
CA VAL A 91 -2.75 16.70 -6.13
C VAL A 91 -2.10 17.49 -5.01
N HIS A 92 -2.09 18.82 -5.14
CA HIS A 92 -1.60 19.72 -4.09
C HIS A 92 -2.72 20.29 -3.24
N SER A 93 -3.80 20.70 -3.90
CA SER A 93 -4.99 21.14 -3.19
C SER A 93 -6.23 20.68 -3.94
N VAL A 94 -7.30 20.39 -3.19
CA VAL A 94 -8.56 19.93 -3.78
C VAL A 94 -9.75 20.75 -3.32
N PHE A 95 -10.57 21.17 -4.29
CA PHE A 95 -11.85 21.83 -4.09
C PHE A 95 -12.96 20.79 -4.31
N VAL A 96 -13.54 20.31 -3.21
CA VAL A 96 -14.47 19.17 -3.26
C VAL A 96 -15.92 19.64 -3.37
N THR A 97 -16.58 19.18 -4.43
CA THR A 97 -18.03 19.29 -4.60
C THR A 97 -18.63 17.92 -4.88
N SER A 98 -19.89 17.75 -4.49
CA SER A 98 -20.67 16.57 -4.87
C SER A 98 -22.03 16.98 -5.38
N PHE A 99 -22.67 16.15 -6.19
CA PHE A 99 -23.99 16.46 -6.70
C PHE A 99 -24.90 15.23 -6.78
N ALA A 100 -26.20 15.50 -6.69
CA ALA A 100 -27.28 14.57 -6.94
C ALA A 100 -28.49 15.37 -7.45
N SER A 101 -29.58 15.44 -6.68
CA SER A 101 -30.73 16.33 -7.00
C SER A 101 -30.39 17.81 -6.84
N ASP A 102 -29.39 18.12 -6.03
CA ASP A 102 -28.83 19.43 -5.75
C ASP A 102 -27.30 19.27 -5.63
N GLY A 103 -26.51 20.31 -5.86
CA GLY A 103 -25.07 20.31 -5.65
C GLY A 103 -24.70 20.76 -4.24
N GLN A 104 -23.58 20.25 -3.72
CA GLN A 104 -23.05 20.52 -2.38
C GLN A 104 -21.58 20.87 -2.47
N PHE A 105 -21.20 21.98 -1.84
CA PHE A 105 -19.80 22.37 -1.65
C PHE A 105 -19.32 21.93 -0.25
N HIS A 106 -18.20 21.21 -0.20
CA HIS A 106 -17.64 20.67 1.04
C HIS A 106 -16.51 21.57 1.53
N ASP A 107 -16.87 22.67 2.19
CA ASP A 107 -15.92 23.70 2.66
C ASP A 107 -14.93 23.18 3.72
N SER A 108 -13.62 23.26 3.45
CA SER A 108 -12.55 22.95 4.41
C SER A 108 -12.51 23.90 5.62
N GLY A 109 -13.13 25.09 5.49
CA GLY A 109 -13.12 26.16 6.48
C GLY A 109 -11.88 27.05 6.44
N VAL A 110 -10.91 26.76 5.57
CA VAL A 110 -9.66 27.51 5.35
C VAL A 110 -9.41 27.73 3.85
N ASP A 111 -8.50 28.62 3.49
CA ASP A 111 -8.03 28.85 2.11
C ASP A 111 -9.10 28.95 1.01
N GLY A 112 -10.22 29.61 1.31
CA GLY A 112 -11.32 29.77 0.34
C GLY A 112 -12.16 28.51 0.13
N GLY A 113 -12.00 27.53 1.02
CA GLY A 113 -12.68 26.25 1.11
C GLY A 113 -11.97 25.10 0.38
N TRP A 114 -10.75 25.35 -0.10
CA TRP A 114 -9.82 24.33 -0.62
C TRP A 114 -9.23 23.51 0.53
N TYR A 115 -9.00 22.22 0.29
CA TYR A 115 -8.22 21.35 1.17
C TYR A 115 -6.79 21.28 0.66
N THR A 116 -5.83 21.73 1.48
CA THR A 116 -4.40 21.42 1.32
C THR A 116 -3.96 20.23 2.17
N ASP A 117 -4.82 19.81 3.11
CA ASP A 117 -4.72 18.57 3.87
C ASP A 117 -5.64 17.55 3.18
N LEU A 118 -5.05 16.65 2.41
CA LEU A 118 -5.79 15.71 1.57
C LEU A 118 -6.46 14.59 2.40
N ASP A 119 -5.96 14.28 3.59
CA ASP A 119 -6.64 13.35 4.52
C ASP A 119 -7.93 13.96 5.07
N ALA A 120 -7.93 15.26 5.35
CA ALA A 120 -9.14 15.99 5.71
C ALA A 120 -10.13 16.05 4.54
N ALA A 121 -9.64 16.21 3.30
CA ALA A 121 -10.48 16.12 2.10
C ALA A 121 -11.10 14.73 1.97
N MET A 122 -10.31 13.69 2.19
CA MET A 122 -10.77 12.31 2.05
C MET A 122 -11.73 11.91 3.17
N THR A 123 -11.59 12.49 4.36
CA THR A 123 -12.62 12.37 5.42
C THR A 123 -13.96 12.95 4.97
N ALA A 124 -13.97 14.09 4.28
CA ALA A 124 -15.20 14.67 3.73
C ALA A 124 -15.79 13.79 2.62
N ILE A 125 -14.95 13.31 1.69
CA ILE A 125 -15.34 12.42 0.58
C ILE A 125 -15.89 11.08 1.11
N ASN A 126 -15.26 10.48 2.11
CA ASN A 126 -15.69 9.22 2.71
C ASN A 126 -17.08 9.32 3.36
N SER A 127 -17.48 10.52 3.80
CA SER A 127 -18.80 10.77 4.38
C SER A 127 -19.94 10.84 3.35
N LEU A 128 -19.62 10.90 2.05
CA LEU A 128 -20.61 10.95 0.98
C LEU A 128 -21.41 9.65 0.88
N SER A 129 -22.68 9.78 0.51
CA SER A 129 -23.61 8.66 0.34
C SER A 129 -24.43 8.84 -0.93
N SER A 130 -24.71 7.73 -1.62
CA SER A 130 -25.54 7.73 -2.82
C SER A 130 -27.01 8.11 -2.52
N GLY A 131 -27.65 8.81 -3.44
CA GLY A 131 -29.09 9.04 -3.41
C GLY A 131 -29.57 10.32 -4.09
N GLY A 132 -30.79 10.29 -4.60
CA GLY A 132 -31.43 11.42 -5.27
C GLY A 132 -31.59 11.20 -6.77
N GLN A 133 -31.73 12.30 -7.50
CA GLN A 133 -31.67 12.35 -8.96
C GLN A 133 -30.26 12.79 -9.40
N THR A 134 -30.04 12.96 -10.70
CA THR A 134 -28.73 13.31 -11.29
C THR A 134 -28.88 14.64 -12.04
N ASP A 135 -28.37 15.73 -11.46
CA ASP A 135 -28.52 17.12 -11.93
C ASP A 135 -27.14 17.74 -12.21
N TYR A 136 -26.69 17.68 -13.47
CA TYR A 136 -25.37 18.19 -13.90
C TYR A 136 -25.29 19.71 -13.79
N ASP A 137 -26.40 20.42 -13.99
CA ASP A 137 -26.44 21.87 -13.80
C ASP A 137 -26.10 22.26 -12.38
N ALA A 138 -26.64 21.51 -11.40
CA ALA A 138 -26.37 21.76 -10.00
C ALA A 138 -24.89 21.55 -9.65
N ALA A 139 -24.20 20.64 -10.35
CA ALA A 139 -22.75 20.44 -10.20
C ALA A 139 -21.97 21.69 -10.66
N LEU A 140 -22.20 22.15 -11.90
CA LEU A 140 -21.51 23.32 -12.44
C LEU A 140 -21.88 24.61 -11.71
N GLU A 141 -23.15 24.77 -11.32
CA GLU A 141 -23.60 25.92 -10.52
C GLU A 141 -22.90 25.95 -9.16
N THR A 142 -22.74 24.80 -8.50
CA THR A 142 -22.06 24.71 -7.20
C THR A 142 -20.61 25.15 -7.29
N VAL A 143 -19.87 24.71 -8.31
CA VAL A 143 -18.50 25.16 -8.54
C VAL A 143 -18.48 26.66 -8.83
N THR A 144 -19.26 27.11 -9.82
CA THR A 144 -19.21 28.52 -10.26
C THR A 144 -19.65 29.53 -9.19
N GLU A 145 -20.54 29.16 -8.27
CA GLU A 145 -20.99 30.03 -7.17
C GLU A 145 -20.00 30.11 -5.99
N ASN A 146 -19.22 29.04 -5.76
CA ASN A 146 -18.35 28.93 -4.58
C ASN A 146 -16.86 29.03 -4.88
N PHE A 147 -16.45 28.90 -6.15
CA PHE A 147 -15.04 28.88 -6.53
C PHE A 147 -14.29 30.13 -6.07
N THR A 148 -13.10 29.88 -5.52
CA THR A 148 -12.10 30.89 -5.24
C THR A 148 -10.77 30.45 -5.85
N PRO A 149 -9.88 31.37 -6.25
CA PRO A 149 -8.55 30.99 -6.74
C PRO A 149 -7.84 30.08 -5.72
N PRO A 150 -7.14 29.03 -6.18
CA PRO A 150 -6.52 28.06 -5.30
C PRO A 150 -5.44 28.68 -4.40
N PRO A 151 -5.06 27.99 -3.31
CA PRO A 151 -3.88 28.32 -2.51
C PRO A 151 -2.64 28.41 -3.38
N ALA A 152 -1.67 29.24 -2.97
CA ALA A 152 -0.40 29.30 -3.70
C ALA A 152 0.37 27.99 -3.46
N GLY A 153 0.79 27.35 -4.54
CA GLY A 153 1.55 26.11 -4.47
C GLY A 153 1.21 25.12 -5.56
N GLY A 154 0.06 25.22 -6.26
CA GLY A 154 -0.26 24.35 -7.40
C GLY A 154 0.42 24.73 -8.71
N ASP A 155 0.77 23.73 -9.52
CA ASP A 155 1.36 23.93 -10.86
C ASP A 155 0.31 24.12 -11.97
N LYS A 156 -0.80 23.38 -11.89
CA LYS A 156 -1.93 23.44 -12.83
C LYS A 156 -3.24 23.54 -12.08
N LEU A 157 -4.24 24.17 -12.68
CA LEU A 157 -5.61 24.19 -12.18
C LEU A 157 -6.50 23.34 -13.09
N VAL A 158 -6.92 22.18 -12.59
CA VAL A 158 -7.65 21.16 -13.35
C VAL A 158 -9.04 20.93 -12.75
N SER A 159 -10.03 20.68 -13.61
CA SER A 159 -11.39 20.28 -13.22
C SER A 159 -11.62 18.81 -13.57
N MET A 160 -12.31 18.08 -12.70
CA MET A 160 -12.65 16.68 -12.92
C MET A 160 -14.09 16.39 -12.52
N PHE A 161 -14.87 15.97 -13.49
CA PHE A 161 -16.29 15.62 -13.36
C PHE A 161 -16.46 14.12 -13.47
N ILE A 162 -16.89 13.46 -12.41
CA ILE A 162 -17.00 11.99 -12.36
C ILE A 162 -18.47 11.59 -12.25
N SER A 163 -18.99 10.81 -13.19
CA SER A 163 -20.41 10.39 -13.21
C SER A 163 -20.65 9.09 -14.00
N ASP A 164 -21.79 8.46 -13.74
CA ASP A 164 -22.30 7.32 -14.52
C ASP A 164 -23.05 7.73 -15.80
N GLY A 165 -22.94 9.01 -16.22
CA GLY A 165 -23.46 9.45 -17.52
C GLY A 165 -24.98 9.52 -17.62
N GLU A 166 -25.74 9.41 -16.52
CA GLU A 166 -27.21 9.36 -16.54
C GLU A 166 -27.91 10.62 -15.97
N PRO A 167 -27.70 11.84 -16.52
CA PRO A 167 -28.41 13.02 -16.04
C PRO A 167 -29.92 12.88 -16.30
N ASN A 168 -30.71 13.13 -15.27
CA ASN A 168 -32.17 12.97 -15.32
C ASN A 168 -32.93 14.17 -14.73
N GLN A 169 -32.22 15.20 -14.27
CA GLN A 169 -32.76 16.42 -13.68
C GLN A 169 -31.98 17.68 -14.10
N HIS A 170 -32.66 18.83 -14.09
CA HIS A 170 -32.16 20.21 -14.23
C HIS A 170 -33.02 21.10 -13.35
N ASN A 171 -32.44 21.70 -12.32
CA ASN A 171 -33.11 22.68 -11.45
C ASN A 171 -34.49 22.23 -10.93
N GLY A 172 -34.61 20.94 -10.58
CA GLY A 172 -35.86 20.33 -10.10
C GLY A 172 -36.88 19.98 -11.18
N THR A 173 -36.48 19.97 -12.46
CA THR A 173 -37.28 19.54 -13.61
C THR A 173 -36.55 18.44 -14.40
N PRO A 174 -37.22 17.60 -15.21
CA PRO A 174 -36.53 16.56 -15.98
C PRO A 174 -35.59 17.17 -17.05
N SER A 175 -34.32 16.76 -17.07
CA SER A 175 -33.29 17.19 -18.03
C SER A 175 -32.65 16.04 -18.78
N VAL A 176 -31.79 16.41 -19.74
CA VAL A 176 -30.90 15.57 -20.53
C VAL A 176 -29.52 16.24 -20.52
N GLY A 177 -28.91 16.46 -19.34
CA GLY A 177 -27.56 17.03 -19.22
C GLY A 177 -27.44 18.55 -19.45
N ILE A 178 -26.23 18.97 -19.84
CA ILE A 178 -25.80 20.38 -20.00
C ILE A 178 -26.18 20.91 -21.40
N ASP A 179 -26.89 22.05 -21.44
CA ASP A 179 -27.28 22.71 -22.68
C ASP A 179 -26.20 23.64 -23.24
N PHE A 180 -26.40 24.08 -24.48
CA PHE A 180 -25.43 24.89 -25.19
C PHE A 180 -25.11 26.26 -24.54
N ASN A 181 -26.05 26.84 -23.78
CA ASN A 181 -25.80 28.10 -23.07
C ASN A 181 -25.02 27.83 -21.79
N GLU A 182 -25.34 26.73 -21.11
CA GLU A 182 -24.61 26.28 -19.92
C GLU A 182 -23.17 25.94 -20.27
N GLU A 183 -22.91 25.13 -21.30
CA GLU A 183 -21.58 24.85 -21.86
C GLU A 183 -20.79 26.15 -22.15
N ALA A 184 -21.43 27.13 -22.78
CA ALA A 184 -20.77 28.41 -23.07
C ALA A 184 -20.40 29.20 -21.81
N ASN A 185 -21.22 29.11 -20.77
CA ASN A 185 -20.95 29.77 -19.50
C ASN A 185 -19.86 29.03 -18.74
N TRP A 186 -19.83 27.69 -18.83
CA TRP A 186 -18.81 26.84 -18.23
C TRP A 186 -17.43 27.12 -18.83
N ILE A 187 -17.31 27.09 -20.16
CA ILE A 187 -16.07 27.45 -20.88
C ILE A 187 -15.61 28.87 -20.50
N GLN A 188 -16.54 29.83 -20.47
CA GLN A 188 -16.21 31.20 -20.07
C GLN A 188 -15.71 31.28 -18.63
N PHE A 189 -16.24 30.45 -17.73
CA PHE A 189 -15.79 30.38 -16.35
C PHE A 189 -14.37 29.77 -16.26
N LEU A 190 -14.11 28.66 -16.95
CA LEU A 190 -12.79 28.01 -16.99
C LEU A 190 -11.72 28.99 -17.50
N GLU A 191 -11.94 29.61 -18.66
CA GLU A 191 -11.02 30.60 -19.26
C GLU A 191 -10.80 31.82 -18.34
N ALA A 192 -11.84 32.30 -17.66
CA ALA A 192 -11.74 33.49 -16.82
C ALA A 192 -10.97 33.25 -15.52
N ASN A 193 -10.89 32.00 -15.06
CA ASN A 193 -10.22 31.61 -13.83
C ASN A 193 -8.87 30.91 -14.07
N GLY A 194 -8.49 30.67 -15.32
CA GLY A 194 -7.19 30.12 -15.68
C GLY A 194 -7.07 28.62 -15.40
N PHE A 195 -8.14 27.86 -15.67
CA PHE A 195 -8.04 26.41 -15.72
C PHE A 195 -7.20 25.99 -16.93
N ASP A 196 -6.37 24.97 -16.73
CA ASP A 196 -5.59 24.33 -17.79
C ASP A 196 -6.46 23.33 -18.56
N ASP A 197 -7.17 22.45 -17.83
CA ASP A 197 -8.02 21.41 -18.39
C ASP A 197 -9.28 21.14 -17.54
N SER A 198 -10.31 20.59 -18.18
CA SER A 198 -11.51 20.03 -17.54
C SER A 198 -11.80 18.65 -18.11
N TYR A 199 -11.73 17.62 -17.28
CA TYR A 199 -12.00 16.24 -17.64
C TYR A 199 -13.41 15.82 -17.25
N ALA A 200 -14.07 15.05 -18.13
CA ALA A 200 -15.33 14.39 -17.83
C ALA A 200 -15.13 12.87 -17.88
N VAL A 201 -15.17 12.23 -16.71
CA VAL A 201 -14.91 10.81 -16.52
C VAL A 201 -16.22 10.06 -16.33
N GLY A 202 -16.51 9.17 -17.27
CA GLY A 202 -17.67 8.30 -17.29
C GLY A 202 -17.31 6.86 -16.95
N TYR A 203 -18.12 6.17 -16.15
CA TYR A 203 -17.89 4.75 -15.80
C TYR A 203 -19.17 3.91 -15.86
N GLY A 204 -19.05 2.57 -15.83
CA GLY A 204 -20.20 1.67 -15.73
C GLY A 204 -20.79 1.21 -17.07
N GLY A 205 -20.00 1.17 -18.15
CA GLY A 205 -20.42 0.64 -19.44
C GLY A 205 -21.36 1.58 -20.22
N LEU A 206 -21.02 2.87 -20.19
CA LEU A 206 -21.80 3.96 -20.80
C LEU A 206 -22.12 3.71 -22.27
N ASN A 207 -23.37 4.00 -22.64
CA ASN A 207 -23.79 3.93 -24.01
C ASN A 207 -23.53 5.28 -24.71
N TYR A 208 -23.61 5.31 -26.05
CA TYR A 208 -23.32 6.51 -26.83
C TYR A 208 -24.14 7.75 -26.43
N SER A 209 -25.37 7.61 -25.91
CA SER A 209 -26.12 8.75 -25.38
C SER A 209 -25.47 9.35 -24.15
N ASP A 210 -24.97 8.50 -23.27
CA ASP A 210 -24.49 8.89 -21.93
C ASP A 210 -23.14 9.61 -22.07
N VAL A 211 -22.28 9.12 -22.96
CA VAL A 211 -21.04 9.80 -23.37
C VAL A 211 -21.31 11.20 -23.92
N SER A 212 -22.38 11.37 -24.70
CA SER A 212 -22.71 12.69 -25.28
C SER A 212 -23.21 13.72 -24.25
N GLU A 213 -23.58 13.27 -23.05
CA GLU A 213 -23.96 14.16 -21.94
C GLU A 213 -22.76 14.63 -21.12
N LEU A 214 -21.62 13.91 -21.17
CA LEU A 214 -20.37 14.26 -20.50
C LEU A 214 -19.55 15.29 -21.29
N GLU A 215 -19.59 15.17 -22.62
CA GLU A 215 -18.86 16.03 -23.55
C GLU A 215 -18.95 17.55 -23.26
N PRO A 216 -20.13 18.14 -22.99
CA PRO A 216 -20.21 19.59 -22.78
C PRO A 216 -19.48 20.10 -21.50
N ILE A 217 -19.00 19.19 -20.65
CA ILE A 217 -18.28 19.47 -19.41
C ILE A 217 -16.76 19.36 -19.62
N ALA A 218 -16.34 18.47 -20.52
CA ALA A 218 -14.95 18.34 -20.94
C ALA A 218 -14.51 19.59 -21.70
N TRP A 219 -13.26 19.99 -21.50
CA TRP A 219 -12.67 21.17 -22.13
C TRP A 219 -11.14 21.17 -22.00
N THR A 220 -10.46 21.74 -22.99
CA THR A 220 -9.02 22.06 -22.94
C THR A 220 -8.74 23.50 -23.38
N GLU A 221 -7.60 24.07 -22.99
CA GLU A 221 -7.28 25.48 -23.28
C GLU A 221 -7.40 25.84 -24.76
N GLY A 222 -8.18 26.89 -25.04
CA GLY A 222 -8.36 27.42 -26.39
C GLY A 222 -9.46 26.71 -27.19
N GLU A 223 -10.14 25.72 -26.60
CA GLU A 223 -11.35 25.16 -27.18
C GLU A 223 -12.49 26.19 -27.18
N SER A 224 -13.27 26.17 -28.27
CA SER A 224 -14.52 26.91 -28.38
C SER A 224 -15.73 25.99 -28.44
N ARG A 225 -16.84 26.44 -27.87
CA ARG A 225 -18.17 25.86 -28.10
C ARG A 225 -18.38 25.63 -29.60
N PHE A 226 -18.59 24.37 -30.02
CA PHE A 226 -18.68 23.86 -31.41
C PHE A 226 -17.39 23.40 -32.11
N THR A 227 -16.23 23.34 -31.45
CA THR A 227 -15.02 22.77 -32.08
C THR A 227 -15.23 21.29 -32.42
N TYR A 228 -16.06 20.60 -31.63
CA TYR A 228 -16.53 19.25 -31.89
C TYR A 228 -17.98 19.23 -32.45
N SER A 229 -18.17 18.81 -33.71
CA SER A 229 -19.49 18.79 -34.37
C SER A 229 -19.98 17.36 -34.62
N GLY A 230 -20.82 16.84 -33.72
CA GLY A 230 -21.12 15.42 -33.67
C GLY A 230 -22.57 14.97 -33.90
N TYR A 231 -23.41 15.65 -34.69
CA TYR A 231 -24.59 14.95 -35.27
C TYR A 231 -24.09 13.97 -36.36
N GLY A 232 -23.39 12.92 -35.94
CA GLY A 232 -22.92 11.81 -36.77
C GLY A 232 -21.56 11.23 -36.36
N TYR A 233 -21.59 10.14 -35.58
CA TYR A 233 -20.58 9.07 -35.54
C TYR A 233 -19.12 9.47 -35.30
N ASN A 234 -18.85 10.20 -34.22
CA ASN A 234 -17.70 10.10 -33.30
C ASN A 234 -17.90 11.29 -32.38
N THR A 235 -18.18 11.09 -31.10
CA THR A 235 -18.26 12.09 -30.01
C THR A 235 -17.45 11.56 -28.83
N ALA A 236 -16.35 10.92 -29.19
CA ALA A 236 -15.40 10.19 -28.36
C ALA A 236 -13.98 10.48 -28.88
N ASP A 237 -13.77 11.61 -29.57
CA ASP A 237 -12.42 12.12 -29.87
C ASP A 237 -12.18 13.49 -29.17
N ASP A 238 -12.94 13.83 -28.12
CA ASP A 238 -12.40 14.77 -27.14
C ASP A 238 -11.56 13.92 -26.18
N ASP A 239 -10.26 14.21 -26.14
CA ASP A 239 -9.29 13.48 -25.33
C ASP A 239 -9.57 13.68 -23.82
N ASN A 240 -10.36 14.70 -23.45
CA ASN A 240 -10.74 14.99 -22.07
C ASN A 240 -12.07 14.33 -21.64
N VAL A 241 -12.74 13.59 -22.54
CA VAL A 241 -13.84 12.67 -22.18
C VAL A 241 -13.30 11.26 -22.05
N ILE A 242 -13.27 10.76 -20.81
CA ILE A 242 -12.66 9.48 -20.50
C ILE A 242 -13.74 8.49 -20.10
N ILE A 243 -13.78 7.34 -20.78
CA ILE A 243 -14.79 6.30 -20.55
C ILE A 243 -14.11 5.06 -20.00
N LEU A 244 -14.51 4.69 -18.80
CA LEU A 244 -14.02 3.53 -18.07
C LEU A 244 -15.00 2.37 -18.23
N ASP A 245 -14.45 1.20 -18.54
CA ASP A 245 -15.22 -0.05 -18.55
C ASP A 245 -15.55 -0.48 -17.11
N ASN A 246 -14.63 -0.24 -16.16
CA ASN A 246 -14.81 -0.44 -14.72
C ASN A 246 -14.39 0.82 -13.92
N VAL A 247 -15.13 1.14 -12.85
CA VAL A 247 -14.79 2.23 -11.92
C VAL A 247 -13.46 1.96 -11.19
N ASP A 248 -12.99 0.72 -11.11
CA ASP A 248 -11.69 0.40 -10.49
C ASP A 248 -10.51 0.90 -11.35
N ASP A 249 -10.69 1.05 -12.67
CA ASP A 249 -9.70 1.65 -13.60
C ASP A 249 -9.55 3.17 -13.41
N LEU A 250 -10.37 3.76 -12.53
CA LEU A 250 -10.37 5.19 -12.26
C LEU A 250 -9.05 5.63 -11.64
N ALA A 251 -8.43 4.85 -10.76
CA ALA A 251 -7.20 5.28 -10.06
C ALA A 251 -6.05 5.63 -11.03
N SER A 252 -5.72 4.71 -11.95
CA SER A 252 -4.66 4.91 -12.95
C SER A 252 -5.03 6.00 -13.97
N THR A 253 -6.30 6.10 -14.32
CA THR A 253 -6.82 7.15 -15.21
C THR A 253 -6.73 8.55 -14.58
N LEU A 254 -7.06 8.67 -13.30
CA LEU A 254 -7.00 9.96 -12.61
C LEU A 254 -5.56 10.40 -12.39
N SER A 255 -4.64 9.47 -12.10
CA SER A 255 -3.22 9.80 -11.93
C SER A 255 -2.61 10.35 -13.23
N SER A 256 -2.87 9.71 -14.37
CA SER A 256 -2.39 10.14 -15.69
C SER A 256 -3.02 11.45 -16.21
N THR A 257 -4.20 11.83 -15.72
CA THR A 257 -4.85 13.11 -16.11
C THR A 257 -4.40 14.29 -15.25
N VAL A 258 -3.89 14.01 -14.05
CA VAL A 258 -3.40 15.00 -13.11
C VAL A 258 -1.87 14.87 -13.02
N THR A 259 -1.18 15.13 -14.13
CA THR A 259 0.29 15.00 -14.17
C THR A 259 0.95 16.22 -13.53
N ALA A 260 1.77 15.96 -12.51
CA ALA A 260 2.71 16.93 -11.95
C ALA A 260 3.68 17.40 -13.06
N THR A 261 4.10 18.66 -12.98
CA THR A 261 5.23 19.13 -13.79
C THR A 261 6.50 18.76 -13.02
N PRO A 262 7.55 18.18 -13.63
CA PRO A 262 8.75 17.83 -12.88
C PRO A 262 9.38 19.05 -12.19
N THR A 263 9.94 18.90 -10.99
CA THR A 263 10.63 20.00 -10.31
C THR A 263 11.74 20.57 -11.22
N PRO A 264 11.76 21.89 -11.50
CA PRO A 264 12.80 22.46 -12.33
C PRO A 264 14.18 22.34 -11.66
N VAL A 265 15.11 21.67 -12.35
CA VAL A 265 16.51 21.56 -11.92
C VAL A 265 17.24 22.82 -12.35
N THR A 266 17.76 23.57 -11.38
CA THR A 266 18.48 24.82 -11.63
C THR A 266 19.99 24.63 -11.55
N GLY A 267 20.73 25.33 -12.41
CA GLY A 267 22.20 25.35 -12.36
C GLY A 267 22.79 26.55 -13.09
N ASN A 268 24.09 26.52 -13.36
CA ASN A 268 24.76 27.53 -14.15
C ASN A 268 25.83 26.90 -15.05
N VAL A 269 25.74 27.11 -16.37
CA VAL A 269 26.73 26.59 -17.33
C VAL A 269 28.13 27.21 -17.15
N LEU A 270 28.24 28.30 -16.39
CA LEU A 270 29.52 28.96 -16.14
C LEU A 270 30.29 28.37 -14.95
N ASP A 271 29.73 27.43 -14.19
CA ASP A 271 30.34 26.95 -12.94
C ASP A 271 31.66 26.19 -13.17
N ASN A 272 31.82 25.56 -14.33
CA ASN A 272 33.03 24.85 -14.77
C ASN A 272 33.81 25.58 -15.88
N ASP A 273 33.34 26.74 -16.31
CA ASP A 273 33.92 27.55 -17.38
C ASP A 273 34.99 28.51 -16.87
N THR A 274 35.82 29.02 -17.79
CA THR A 274 36.77 30.09 -17.48
C THR A 274 36.71 31.22 -18.49
N ALA A 275 36.67 32.44 -17.98
CA ALA A 275 36.57 33.67 -18.77
C ALA A 275 37.91 34.24 -19.26
N GLY A 276 39.02 33.51 -19.13
CA GLY A 276 40.34 34.07 -19.42
C GLY A 276 40.79 35.17 -18.45
N ALA A 277 41.80 35.95 -18.84
CA ALA A 277 42.43 36.97 -17.99
C ALA A 277 41.66 38.31 -17.90
N ASP A 278 40.71 38.55 -18.81
CA ASP A 278 39.92 39.78 -18.95
C ASP A 278 38.51 39.66 -18.35
N GLY A 279 38.05 38.44 -18.08
CA GLY A 279 36.78 38.16 -17.41
C GLY A 279 35.60 38.16 -18.39
N TYR A 280 34.45 37.67 -17.96
CA TYR A 280 33.29 37.52 -18.86
C TYR A 280 32.82 38.87 -19.41
N ALA A 281 32.37 38.86 -20.67
CA ALA A 281 31.59 39.94 -21.25
C ALA A 281 30.27 40.17 -20.47
N ALA A 282 29.58 41.25 -20.80
CA ALA A 282 28.22 41.51 -20.32
C ALA A 282 27.30 41.71 -21.54
N PRO A 283 26.49 40.71 -21.92
CA PRO A 283 26.23 39.42 -21.24
C PRO A 283 27.38 38.40 -21.34
N ALA A 284 27.41 37.42 -20.43
CA ALA A 284 28.46 36.39 -20.37
C ALA A 284 28.25 35.31 -21.45
N LEU A 285 26.99 34.92 -21.67
CA LEU A 285 26.58 34.13 -22.84
C LEU A 285 26.20 35.09 -23.96
N VAL A 286 26.63 34.78 -25.18
CA VAL A 286 26.33 35.59 -26.38
C VAL A 286 25.33 34.89 -27.29
N ASP A 287 25.44 33.58 -27.48
CA ASP A 287 24.51 32.79 -28.28
C ASP A 287 24.12 31.50 -27.54
N VAL A 288 22.85 31.12 -27.64
CA VAL A 288 22.33 29.79 -27.26
C VAL A 288 21.57 29.21 -28.44
N THR A 289 21.78 27.94 -28.76
CA THR A 289 21.25 27.29 -29.95
C THR A 289 20.68 25.91 -29.65
N TYR A 290 19.49 25.63 -30.17
CA TYR A 290 18.86 24.31 -30.16
C TYR A 290 18.13 24.07 -31.49
N ASP A 291 18.24 22.85 -32.05
CA ASP A 291 17.68 22.44 -33.36
C ASP A 291 17.87 23.45 -34.52
N GLY A 292 18.97 24.20 -34.50
CA GLY A 292 19.30 25.22 -35.50
C GLY A 292 18.66 26.59 -35.29
N ASP A 293 17.85 26.77 -34.25
CA ASP A 293 17.36 28.06 -33.79
C ASP A 293 18.33 28.66 -32.77
N THR A 294 18.87 29.84 -33.08
CA THR A 294 19.84 30.56 -32.23
C THR A 294 19.21 31.81 -31.63
N VAL A 295 19.31 31.96 -30.32
CA VAL A 295 18.99 33.18 -29.58
C VAL A 295 20.30 33.90 -29.21
N THR A 296 20.49 35.10 -29.75
CA THR A 296 21.61 35.98 -29.40
C THR A 296 21.23 36.91 -28.26
N PHE A 297 21.96 36.85 -27.15
CA PHE A 297 21.72 37.70 -25.99
C PHE A 297 22.17 39.14 -26.23
N THR A 298 21.40 40.08 -25.67
CA THR A 298 21.67 41.53 -25.76
C THR A 298 21.23 42.20 -24.46
N GLU A 299 21.47 43.51 -24.29
CA GLU A 299 20.94 44.26 -23.14
C GLU A 299 19.40 44.16 -22.97
N THR A 300 18.67 43.76 -24.01
CA THR A 300 17.20 43.63 -24.01
C THR A 300 16.67 42.20 -24.10
N ILE A 301 17.54 41.24 -24.45
CA ILE A 301 17.18 39.81 -24.56
C ILE A 301 18.09 39.10 -23.55
N THR A 302 17.53 38.72 -22.41
CA THR A 302 18.29 38.21 -21.26
C THR A 302 18.03 36.75 -20.96
N SER A 303 17.10 36.11 -21.66
CA SER A 303 16.77 34.69 -21.51
C SER A 303 16.33 34.06 -22.83
N ALA A 304 16.54 32.76 -22.95
CA ALA A 304 16.16 31.92 -24.07
C ALA A 304 15.41 30.70 -23.52
N THR A 305 14.27 30.36 -24.12
CA THR A 305 13.47 29.20 -23.73
C THR A 305 13.40 28.24 -24.91
N PHE A 306 13.73 26.97 -24.68
CA PHE A 306 13.65 25.90 -25.66
C PHE A 306 12.78 24.77 -25.13
N VAL A 307 11.80 24.34 -25.92
CA VAL A 307 11.06 23.10 -25.69
C VAL A 307 11.75 22.00 -26.48
N THR A 308 12.27 21.00 -25.79
CA THR A 308 13.06 19.91 -26.36
C THR A 308 12.29 18.59 -26.33
N ASN A 309 12.85 17.54 -26.91
CA ASN A 309 12.35 16.17 -26.74
C ASN A 309 12.65 15.57 -25.36
N ALA A 310 13.34 16.29 -24.48
CA ALA A 310 13.68 15.87 -23.13
C ALA A 310 13.14 16.83 -22.06
N GLY A 311 12.30 17.81 -22.41
CA GLY A 311 11.79 18.80 -21.46
C GLY A 311 12.01 20.25 -21.90
N THR A 312 11.64 21.21 -21.04
CA THR A 312 11.76 22.65 -21.29
C THR A 312 13.00 23.21 -20.59
N VAL A 313 13.82 23.95 -21.33
CA VAL A 313 15.03 24.61 -20.80
C VAL A 313 14.88 26.12 -20.92
N VAL A 314 15.12 26.84 -19.82
CA VAL A 314 15.31 28.29 -19.79
C VAL A 314 16.77 28.58 -19.45
N ILE A 315 17.51 29.22 -20.35
CA ILE A 315 18.89 29.70 -20.11
C ILE A 315 18.90 31.22 -20.10
N ASN A 316 19.55 31.81 -19.10
CA ASN A 316 19.74 33.24 -18.97
C ASN A 316 21.11 33.70 -19.49
N SER A 317 21.19 34.98 -19.83
CA SER A 317 22.41 35.61 -20.38
C SER A 317 23.59 35.69 -19.40
N ASP A 318 23.37 35.35 -18.12
CA ASP A 318 24.39 35.22 -17.07
C ASP A 318 24.81 33.76 -16.83
N GLY A 319 24.31 32.82 -17.64
CA GLY A 319 24.65 31.40 -17.58
C GLY A 319 23.75 30.56 -16.69
N SER A 320 22.95 31.19 -15.82
CA SER A 320 21.97 30.46 -15.02
C SER A 320 20.94 29.78 -15.92
N TYR A 321 20.53 28.57 -15.55
CA TYR A 321 19.53 27.82 -16.26
C TYR A 321 18.54 27.13 -15.32
N GLU A 322 17.38 26.82 -15.89
CA GLU A 322 16.30 26.06 -15.29
C GLU A 322 15.88 25.02 -16.33
N PHE A 323 15.93 23.74 -15.96
CA PHE A 323 15.51 22.62 -16.79
C PHE A 323 14.35 21.89 -16.12
N THR A 324 13.22 21.86 -16.80
CA THR A 324 12.03 21.10 -16.42
C THR A 324 11.95 19.88 -17.32
N GLY A 325 12.07 18.68 -16.75
CA GLY A 325 11.96 17.41 -17.48
C GLY A 325 10.61 17.19 -18.15
N LEU A 326 10.46 16.08 -18.88
CA LEU A 326 9.15 15.61 -19.29
C LEU A 326 8.39 15.05 -18.09
N ALA A 327 7.06 15.23 -18.08
CA ALA A 327 6.20 14.65 -17.06
C ALA A 327 6.19 13.11 -17.13
N ASP A 328 6.35 12.58 -18.35
CA ASP A 328 6.36 11.16 -18.72
C ASP A 328 7.20 11.02 -19.99
N ALA A 329 8.07 10.03 -20.01
CA ALA A 329 8.89 9.58 -21.11
C ALA A 329 9.11 8.06 -21.05
N ASP A 330 8.48 7.31 -21.98
CA ASP A 330 8.64 5.85 -22.18
C ASP A 330 10.09 5.26 -22.07
N ASN A 331 11.13 6.08 -22.20
CA ASN A 331 12.55 5.74 -22.09
C ASN A 331 13.34 7.03 -21.77
N ASP A 332 14.56 6.88 -21.21
CA ASP A 332 15.54 7.96 -21.09
C ASP A 332 15.67 8.81 -22.38
N VAL A 333 15.30 10.09 -22.27
CA VAL A 333 15.40 11.06 -23.37
C VAL A 333 16.39 12.16 -23.05
N SER A 334 17.16 12.57 -24.06
CA SER A 334 18.11 13.67 -23.92
C SER A 334 18.05 14.67 -25.07
N ALA A 335 18.43 15.90 -24.77
CA ALA A 335 18.58 16.99 -25.73
C ALA A 335 19.87 17.76 -25.46
N LEU A 336 20.46 18.34 -26.51
CA LEU A 336 21.72 19.06 -26.44
C LEU A 336 21.52 20.53 -26.79
N ILE A 337 21.74 21.43 -25.83
CA ILE A 337 21.65 22.88 -26.00
C ILE A 337 23.06 23.44 -26.17
N GLY A 338 23.39 23.96 -27.35
CA GLY A 338 24.69 24.61 -27.57
C GLY A 338 24.70 26.02 -27.01
N TYR A 339 25.76 26.44 -26.33
CA TYR A 339 25.95 27.82 -25.86
C TYR A 339 27.34 28.35 -26.22
N THR A 340 27.46 29.68 -26.26
CA THR A 340 28.72 30.38 -26.57
C THR A 340 28.96 31.49 -25.56
N ILE A 341 30.12 31.46 -24.91
CA ILE A 341 30.60 32.50 -24.00
C ILE A 341 31.53 33.46 -24.73
N GLU A 342 31.57 34.72 -24.28
CA GLU A 342 32.47 35.76 -24.77
C GLU A 342 33.19 36.41 -23.58
N ASP A 343 34.48 36.70 -23.75
CA ASP A 343 35.27 37.41 -22.76
C ASP A 343 35.25 38.94 -22.99
N GLY A 344 35.93 39.69 -22.12
CA GLY A 344 35.89 41.15 -22.07
C GLY A 344 36.45 41.88 -23.28
N ASP A 345 37.20 41.20 -24.16
CA ASP A 345 37.76 41.76 -25.39
C ASP A 345 37.26 41.14 -26.70
N GLY A 346 36.46 40.07 -26.60
CA GLY A 346 35.57 39.58 -27.65
C GLY A 346 35.95 38.21 -28.21
N ASP A 347 36.85 37.48 -27.56
CA ASP A 347 37.13 36.09 -27.89
C ASP A 347 35.97 35.19 -27.41
N THR A 348 35.67 34.15 -28.18
CA THR A 348 34.53 33.27 -27.93
C THR A 348 34.92 31.81 -27.80
N SER A 349 34.16 31.10 -26.97
CA SER A 349 34.26 29.65 -26.76
C SER A 349 32.85 29.06 -26.72
N SER A 350 32.68 27.84 -27.23
CA SER A 350 31.38 27.19 -27.28
C SER A 350 31.44 25.80 -26.66
N ALA A 351 30.38 25.43 -25.95
CA ALA A 351 30.16 24.12 -25.37
C ALA A 351 28.65 23.80 -25.42
N SER A 352 28.25 22.73 -24.75
CA SER A 352 26.86 22.28 -24.75
C SER A 352 26.38 21.93 -23.35
N LEU A 353 25.12 22.25 -23.05
CA LEU A 353 24.38 21.71 -21.92
C LEU A 353 23.58 20.51 -22.42
N MET A 354 23.92 19.31 -21.94
CA MET A 354 23.10 18.12 -22.12
C MET A 354 22.01 18.11 -21.04
N VAL A 355 20.75 18.09 -21.48
CA VAL A 355 19.60 17.93 -20.58
C VAL A 355 19.01 16.55 -20.80
N GLN A 356 18.68 15.84 -19.72
CA GLN A 356 18.17 14.48 -19.76
C GLN A 356 16.96 14.32 -18.85
N THR A 357 15.87 13.77 -19.36
CA THR A 357 14.81 13.20 -18.52
C THR A 357 15.04 11.70 -18.42
N ARG A 358 15.10 11.18 -17.19
CA ARG A 358 15.18 9.75 -16.89
C ARG A 358 13.79 9.16 -16.74
N ASP A 359 13.61 7.98 -17.29
CA ASP A 359 12.41 7.15 -17.17
C ASP A 359 12.29 6.55 -15.76
N SER A 360 11.08 6.45 -15.22
CA SER A 360 10.79 6.01 -13.86
C SER A 360 10.31 4.55 -13.85
N GLN A 361 11.15 3.63 -13.37
CA GLN A 361 10.80 2.21 -13.29
C GLN A 361 9.84 1.94 -12.11
N PRO A 362 8.95 0.93 -12.19
CA PRO A 362 8.13 0.58 -11.04
C PRO A 362 9.01 -0.12 -9.99
N THR A 363 8.69 0.05 -8.71
CA THR A 363 9.32 -0.65 -7.58
C THR A 363 8.27 -1.46 -6.84
N ALA A 364 8.45 -2.78 -6.77
CA ALA A 364 7.54 -3.70 -6.08
C ALA A 364 8.15 -4.14 -4.75
N TYR A 365 7.36 -4.13 -3.68
CA TYR A 365 7.79 -4.48 -2.32
C TYR A 365 7.21 -5.82 -1.85
N ASP A 366 7.98 -6.56 -1.04
CA ASP A 366 7.50 -7.84 -0.50
C ASP A 366 6.31 -7.62 0.46
N ASN A 367 5.27 -8.45 0.31
CA ASN A 367 4.00 -8.39 1.05
C ASN A 367 3.81 -9.64 1.92
N VAL A 368 3.13 -9.53 3.08
CA VAL A 368 2.87 -10.68 3.97
C VAL A 368 1.43 -10.70 4.50
N ASN A 369 0.74 -11.83 4.40
CA ASN A 369 -0.62 -12.00 4.92
C ASN A 369 -0.84 -13.38 5.58
N ASN A 370 -1.92 -13.51 6.37
CA ASN A 370 -2.23 -14.71 7.12
C ASN A 370 -3.59 -15.30 6.73
N ALA A 371 -3.60 -16.60 6.41
CA ALA A 371 -4.81 -17.37 6.21
C ALA A 371 -5.07 -18.28 7.43
N VAL A 372 -6.29 -18.28 7.95
CA VAL A 372 -6.60 -18.93 9.24
C VAL A 372 -7.35 -20.24 9.03
N ILE A 373 -6.86 -21.31 9.65
CA ILE A 373 -7.52 -22.63 9.72
C ILE A 373 -7.82 -22.96 11.19
N THR A 374 -9.10 -23.14 11.51
CA THR A 374 -9.57 -23.43 12.88
C THR A 374 -10.25 -24.79 13.01
N GLU A 375 -10.24 -25.33 14.23
CA GLU A 375 -11.07 -26.49 14.59
C GLU A 375 -12.49 -26.05 15.03
N GLU A 376 -13.52 -26.45 14.30
CA GLU A 376 -14.92 -26.29 14.74
C GLU A 376 -15.53 -27.63 15.18
N THR A 377 -16.12 -27.67 16.37
CA THR A 377 -16.85 -28.84 16.86
C THR A 377 -18.32 -28.77 16.45
N VAL A 378 -18.72 -29.61 15.49
CA VAL A 378 -20.11 -29.73 15.06
C VAL A 378 -20.87 -30.66 16.02
N PRO A 379 -21.99 -30.21 16.63
CA PRO A 379 -22.82 -31.05 17.47
C PRO A 379 -23.35 -32.28 16.72
N GLY A 380 -23.43 -33.41 17.40
CA GLY A 380 -23.95 -34.65 16.80
C GLY A 380 -25.44 -34.58 16.44
N GLU A 381 -25.83 -35.31 15.39
CA GLU A 381 -27.21 -35.36 14.90
C GLU A 381 -28.09 -36.21 15.83
N THR A 382 -29.31 -35.73 16.13
CA THR A 382 -30.29 -36.47 16.94
C THR A 382 -31.37 -37.09 16.07
N THR A 383 -31.44 -38.42 16.04
CA THR A 383 -32.39 -39.19 15.23
C THR A 383 -33.46 -39.86 16.08
N PRO A 384 -34.77 -39.67 15.81
CA PRO A 384 -35.84 -40.35 16.51
C PRO A 384 -36.15 -41.73 15.91
N TYR A 385 -36.30 -42.73 16.77
CA TYR A 385 -36.74 -44.07 16.45
C TYR A 385 -38.04 -44.40 17.21
N TYR A 386 -39.11 -44.69 16.46
CA TYR A 386 -40.39 -45.08 17.02
C TYR A 386 -40.45 -46.59 17.22
N ALA A 387 -40.62 -47.00 18.47
CA ALA A 387 -40.75 -48.40 18.84
C ALA A 387 -42.24 -48.81 18.94
N PRO A 388 -42.56 -50.11 18.79
CA PRO A 388 -43.92 -50.58 18.99
C PRO A 388 -44.35 -50.45 20.46
N ASP A 389 -45.62 -50.16 20.67
CA ASP A 389 -46.24 -50.07 22.00
C ASP A 389 -46.10 -51.40 22.79
N ILE A 390 -45.97 -51.28 24.10
CA ILE A 390 -45.88 -52.43 25.00
C ILE A 390 -47.21 -52.60 25.73
N HIS A 391 -47.96 -53.64 25.34
CA HIS A 391 -49.18 -54.02 26.03
C HIS A 391 -48.95 -55.11 27.06
N ALA A 392 -49.20 -54.80 28.34
CA ALA A 392 -49.07 -55.74 29.45
C ALA A 392 -50.43 -55.99 30.11
N GLN A 393 -50.77 -57.27 30.29
CA GLN A 393 -51.99 -57.68 30.95
C GLN A 393 -51.74 -58.82 31.94
N VAL A 394 -52.24 -58.69 33.16
CA VAL A 394 -52.33 -59.79 34.13
C VAL A 394 -53.74 -60.32 34.13
N ASN A 395 -53.91 -61.58 33.70
CA ASN A 395 -55.19 -62.28 33.77
C ASN A 395 -55.16 -63.25 34.96
N ASP A 396 -55.80 -62.90 36.06
CA ASP A 396 -55.52 -63.59 37.32
C ASP A 396 -56.63 -64.55 37.83
N TYR A 397 -57.87 -64.44 37.37
CA TYR A 397 -58.97 -65.28 37.91
C TYR A 397 -59.08 -65.28 39.47
N GLY A 398 -58.51 -64.28 40.15
CA GLY A 398 -58.61 -64.03 41.60
C GLY A 398 -57.57 -64.73 42.50
N ARG A 399 -56.31 -64.87 42.07
CA ARG A 399 -55.17 -65.45 42.83
C ARG A 399 -53.95 -64.54 43.03
N GLY A 400 -53.96 -63.29 42.56
CA GLY A 400 -52.81 -62.41 42.35
C GLY A 400 -51.83 -62.92 41.29
N GLY A 401 -51.25 -62.00 40.51
CA GLY A 401 -50.31 -62.33 39.45
C GLY A 401 -49.31 -61.23 39.12
N THR A 402 -48.17 -61.63 38.56
CA THR A 402 -47.16 -60.71 38.02
C THR A 402 -46.87 -61.04 36.57
N THR A 403 -46.85 -60.04 35.70
CA THR A 403 -46.35 -60.17 34.33
C THR A 403 -45.29 -59.11 34.06
N THR A 404 -44.38 -59.39 33.13
CA THR A 404 -43.41 -58.41 32.67
C THR A 404 -43.28 -58.48 31.16
N LYS A 405 -43.34 -57.31 30.53
CA LYS A 405 -43.06 -57.12 29.11
C LYS A 405 -41.83 -56.26 28.97
N ALA A 406 -41.05 -56.48 27.90
CA ALA A 406 -39.82 -55.77 27.69
C ALA A 406 -39.64 -55.41 26.22
N LEU A 407 -39.10 -54.22 25.98
CA LEU A 407 -38.60 -53.76 24.68
C LEU A 407 -37.10 -53.54 24.83
N SER A 408 -36.31 -54.26 24.02
CA SER A 408 -34.86 -54.06 23.97
C SER A 408 -34.49 -53.02 22.92
N PHE A 409 -33.55 -52.15 23.25
CA PHE A 409 -32.93 -51.20 22.32
C PHE A 409 -31.45 -51.06 22.63
N ASN A 410 -30.67 -50.61 21.65
CA ASN A 410 -29.23 -50.39 21.81
C ASN A 410 -28.90 -48.96 21.44
N ILE A 411 -27.97 -48.38 22.19
CA ILE A 411 -27.31 -47.12 21.85
C ILE A 411 -25.91 -47.47 21.36
N ASN A 412 -25.62 -47.08 20.13
CA ASN A 412 -24.35 -47.39 19.46
C ASN A 412 -23.17 -46.74 20.20
N ALA A 413 -21.97 -47.25 19.96
CA ALA A 413 -20.77 -46.72 20.58
C ALA A 413 -20.59 -45.22 20.29
N GLY A 414 -20.19 -44.45 21.30
CA GLY A 414 -20.03 -42.99 21.25
C GLY A 414 -21.31 -42.18 21.13
N HIS A 415 -22.49 -42.81 21.07
CA HIS A 415 -23.78 -42.12 21.02
C HIS A 415 -24.39 -41.97 22.41
N THR A 416 -25.30 -41.01 22.54
CA THR A 416 -26.18 -40.87 23.71
C THR A 416 -27.62 -41.06 23.28
N GLY A 417 -28.52 -41.30 24.24
CA GLY A 417 -29.92 -41.50 23.95
C GLY A 417 -30.86 -41.01 25.03
N GLU A 418 -32.09 -40.80 24.59
CA GLU A 418 -33.23 -40.42 25.41
C GLU A 418 -34.42 -41.27 24.96
N ILE A 419 -35.14 -41.86 25.91
CA ILE A 419 -36.38 -42.59 25.61
C ILE A 419 -37.57 -41.88 26.26
N GLU A 420 -38.58 -41.60 25.46
CA GLU A 420 -39.86 -41.02 25.84
C GLU A 420 -40.97 -42.05 25.61
N PHE A 421 -41.92 -42.17 26.53
CA PHE A 421 -43.10 -43.02 26.38
C PHE A 421 -44.24 -42.54 27.26
N ASP A 422 -45.46 -42.77 26.79
CA ASP A 422 -46.68 -42.50 27.53
C ASP A 422 -47.18 -43.79 28.20
N ILE A 423 -47.64 -43.69 29.44
CA ILE A 423 -48.23 -44.81 30.18
C ILE A 423 -49.74 -44.62 30.21
N GLU A 424 -50.48 -45.54 29.60
CA GLU A 424 -51.94 -45.60 29.66
C GLU A 424 -52.38 -46.77 30.56
N VAL A 425 -53.28 -46.49 31.50
CA VAL A 425 -53.80 -47.46 32.47
C VAL A 425 -55.30 -47.57 32.26
N ASP A 426 -55.84 -48.78 32.12
CA ASP A 426 -57.29 -48.96 32.16
C ASP A 426 -57.78 -48.82 33.61
N SER A 427 -58.15 -47.59 33.99
CA SER A 427 -58.61 -47.25 35.35
C SER A 427 -59.84 -48.03 35.81
N GLY A 428 -60.63 -48.60 34.88
CA GLY A 428 -61.75 -49.50 35.21
C GLY A 428 -61.27 -50.83 35.81
N GLU A 429 -60.06 -51.22 35.48
CA GLU A 429 -59.41 -52.48 35.81
C GLU A 429 -58.50 -52.36 37.05
N PHE A 430 -57.88 -51.20 37.29
CA PHE A 430 -57.03 -50.95 38.48
C PHE A 430 -57.78 -51.01 39.83
N LYS A 431 -57.21 -51.67 40.85
CA LYS A 431 -57.80 -51.87 42.19
C LYS A 431 -56.83 -51.55 43.32
N ASN A 432 -57.36 -51.48 44.54
CA ASN A 432 -56.57 -51.27 45.76
C ASN A 432 -55.52 -52.40 45.89
N HIS A 433 -54.24 -52.01 45.99
CA HIS A 433 -53.03 -52.84 46.05
C HIS A 433 -52.45 -53.31 44.71
N ASP A 434 -53.00 -52.88 43.58
CA ASP A 434 -52.35 -53.07 42.30
C ASP A 434 -51.17 -52.10 42.14
N SER A 435 -50.18 -52.51 41.36
CA SER A 435 -49.07 -51.64 41.02
C SER A 435 -48.50 -51.97 39.64
N TYR A 436 -47.98 -50.95 38.97
CA TYR A 436 -47.14 -51.13 37.80
C TYR A 436 -45.80 -50.45 38.04
N THR A 437 -44.75 -51.02 37.46
CA THR A 437 -43.39 -50.50 37.53
C THR A 437 -42.82 -50.50 36.13
N TRP A 438 -42.35 -49.34 35.68
CA TRP A 438 -41.47 -49.29 34.53
C TRP A 438 -40.02 -49.27 35.01
N THR A 439 -39.14 -49.96 34.28
CA THR A 439 -37.71 -50.06 34.60
C THR A 439 -36.90 -49.98 33.31
N ILE A 440 -35.89 -49.10 33.30
CA ILE A 440 -34.81 -49.13 32.31
C ILE A 440 -33.69 -49.98 32.88
N VAL A 441 -33.34 -51.05 32.19
CA VAL A 441 -32.28 -51.99 32.56
C VAL A 441 -31.13 -51.85 31.56
N LYS A 442 -29.93 -51.50 32.04
CA LYS A 442 -28.69 -51.48 31.23
C LYS A 442 -27.86 -52.73 31.54
N ASP A 443 -27.54 -53.53 30.52
CA ASP A 443 -26.68 -54.72 30.65
C ASP A 443 -27.09 -55.68 31.80
N GLY A 444 -28.39 -55.73 32.10
CA GLY A 444 -28.94 -56.57 33.17
C GLY A 444 -28.97 -55.94 34.56
N VAL A 445 -28.62 -54.66 34.70
CA VAL A 445 -28.72 -53.88 35.94
C VAL A 445 -29.79 -52.79 35.79
N ASP A 446 -30.69 -52.70 36.75
CA ASP A 446 -31.72 -51.64 36.78
C ASP A 446 -31.03 -50.29 37.00
N VAL A 447 -31.16 -49.39 36.02
CA VAL A 447 -30.52 -48.05 36.06
C VAL A 447 -31.51 -46.93 36.35
N ARG A 448 -32.78 -47.09 35.97
CA ARG A 448 -33.90 -46.22 36.39
C ARG A 448 -35.16 -47.05 36.55
N SER A 449 -35.98 -46.75 37.55
CA SER A 449 -37.24 -47.45 37.79
C SER A 449 -38.21 -46.56 38.57
N GLN A 450 -39.51 -46.69 38.30
CA GLN A 450 -40.55 -46.02 39.07
C GLN A 450 -41.78 -46.92 39.20
N THR A 451 -42.29 -47.04 40.42
CA THR A 451 -43.52 -47.78 40.74
C THR A 451 -44.67 -46.83 41.00
N TYR A 452 -45.84 -47.16 40.47
CA TYR A 452 -47.11 -46.48 40.70
C TYR A 452 -48.09 -47.45 41.35
N ASN A 453 -48.94 -46.92 42.24
CA ASN A 453 -49.93 -47.69 43.01
C ASN A 453 -51.32 -47.05 42.93
N ASP A 454 -51.54 -46.23 41.90
CA ASP A 454 -52.77 -45.50 41.62
C ASP A 454 -53.13 -45.64 40.13
N ASP A 455 -54.36 -45.24 39.83
CA ASP A 455 -54.98 -45.25 38.50
C ASP A 455 -54.93 -43.87 37.84
N SER A 456 -53.97 -43.00 38.22
CA SER A 456 -53.90 -41.66 37.64
C SER A 456 -53.55 -41.73 36.16
N ASP A 457 -54.50 -41.36 35.30
CA ASP A 457 -54.34 -41.43 33.85
C ASP A 457 -53.14 -40.63 33.33
N HIS A 458 -52.48 -41.21 32.33
CA HIS A 458 -51.42 -40.67 31.48
C HIS A 458 -50.19 -40.08 32.19
N HIS A 459 -49.15 -40.90 32.30
CA HIS A 459 -47.80 -40.41 32.60
C HIS A 459 -46.99 -40.34 31.31
N ASN A 460 -46.53 -39.16 30.92
CA ASN A 460 -45.42 -39.04 29.98
C ASN A 460 -44.12 -39.18 30.77
N VAL A 461 -43.29 -40.14 30.38
CA VAL A 461 -42.00 -40.42 31.00
C VAL A 461 -40.90 -40.21 29.99
N THR A 462 -39.98 -39.30 30.31
CA THR A 462 -38.73 -39.10 29.58
C THR A 462 -37.54 -39.56 30.41
N VAL A 463 -36.69 -40.39 29.82
CA VAL A 463 -35.45 -40.85 30.41
C VAL A 463 -34.29 -40.47 29.48
N SER A 464 -33.61 -39.38 29.83
CA SER A 464 -32.42 -38.86 29.15
C SER A 464 -31.12 -39.43 29.73
N ASP A 465 -29.97 -39.00 29.20
CA ASP A 465 -28.60 -39.37 29.63
C ASP A 465 -28.31 -40.88 29.57
N LEU A 466 -28.88 -41.58 28.57
CA LEU A 466 -28.51 -42.96 28.30
C LEU A 466 -27.23 -42.96 27.47
N ASP A 467 -26.13 -43.45 28.06
CA ASP A 467 -24.85 -43.64 27.37
C ASP A 467 -24.86 -44.94 26.53
N GLU A 468 -23.82 -45.16 25.72
CA GLU A 468 -23.67 -46.35 24.89
C GLU A 468 -23.94 -47.67 25.67
N GLY A 469 -24.62 -48.62 25.02
CA GLY A 469 -24.90 -49.92 25.63
C GLY A 469 -26.24 -50.54 25.24
N SER A 470 -26.53 -51.71 25.84
CA SER A 470 -27.75 -52.46 25.60
C SER A 470 -28.76 -52.23 26.71
N TYR A 471 -29.96 -51.76 26.33
CA TYR A 471 -31.02 -51.40 27.24
C TYR A 471 -32.26 -52.26 27.04
N ARG A 472 -33.04 -52.39 28.11
CA ARG A 472 -34.42 -52.85 28.06
C ARG A 472 -35.32 -51.89 28.82
N LEU A 473 -36.41 -51.47 28.18
CA LEU A 473 -37.55 -50.87 28.86
C LEU A 473 -38.50 -52.00 29.26
N GLU A 474 -38.63 -52.24 30.55
CA GLU A 474 -39.49 -53.27 31.14
C GLU A 474 -40.71 -52.64 31.80
N LEU A 475 -41.89 -53.19 31.53
CA LEU A 475 -43.13 -52.89 32.25
C LEU A 475 -43.55 -54.13 33.05
N THR A 476 -43.52 -54.02 34.38
CA THR A 476 -43.94 -55.05 35.31
C THR A 476 -45.25 -54.66 35.96
N LEU A 477 -46.26 -55.52 35.84
CA LEU A 477 -47.55 -55.38 36.52
C LEU A 477 -47.63 -56.35 37.67
N ASN A 478 -48.12 -55.88 38.82
CA ASN A 478 -48.43 -56.70 39.98
C ASN A 478 -49.89 -56.45 40.38
N ASP A 479 -50.74 -57.43 40.09
CA ASP A 479 -52.09 -57.51 40.62
C ASP A 479 -52.03 -58.29 41.94
N SER A 480 -52.40 -57.64 43.05
CA SER A 480 -52.39 -58.26 44.37
C SER A 480 -53.76 -58.35 45.03
N GLY A 481 -54.82 -58.10 44.26
CA GLY A 481 -56.20 -58.17 44.73
C GLY A 481 -56.72 -59.61 44.90
N THR A 482 -57.46 -59.87 45.99
CA THR A 482 -58.35 -61.06 46.05
C THR A 482 -59.72 -60.73 45.45
N GLY A 483 -59.69 -60.28 44.19
CA GLY A 483 -60.82 -59.74 43.44
C GLY A 483 -61.77 -60.77 42.82
N SER A 484 -62.78 -60.28 42.10
CA SER A 484 -63.71 -61.08 41.29
C SER A 484 -62.97 -61.83 40.18
N ARG A 485 -63.56 -62.88 39.62
CA ARG A 485 -62.94 -63.73 38.56
C ARG A 485 -62.67 -63.01 37.22
N TRP A 486 -62.88 -61.70 37.17
CA TRP A 486 -62.84 -60.85 35.98
C TRP A 486 -62.06 -59.56 36.23
N ASP A 487 -61.28 -59.52 37.32
CA ASP A 487 -60.41 -58.39 37.63
C ASP A 487 -59.08 -58.71 36.95
N ASP A 488 -58.87 -58.12 35.77
CA ASP A 488 -57.60 -58.16 35.03
C ASP A 488 -56.94 -56.77 35.21
N LEU A 489 -55.60 -56.70 35.16
CA LEU A 489 -54.85 -55.43 35.18
C LEU A 489 -54.19 -55.23 33.83
N HIS A 490 -54.56 -54.15 33.13
CA HIS A 490 -54.04 -53.79 31.82
C HIS A 490 -53.36 -52.41 31.85
N VAL A 491 -52.10 -52.36 31.40
CA VAL A 491 -51.30 -51.14 31.29
C VAL A 491 -50.48 -51.19 30.00
N ASP A 492 -50.50 -50.09 29.27
CA ASP A 492 -49.83 -49.92 27.99
C ASP A 492 -48.74 -48.85 28.08
N LEU A 493 -47.59 -49.11 27.45
CA LEU A 493 -46.64 -48.06 27.09
C LEU A 493 -46.85 -47.72 25.62
N GLU A 494 -47.34 -46.51 25.36
CA GLU A 494 -47.60 -45.99 24.02
C GLU A 494 -46.59 -44.89 23.64
N CYS A 495 -46.59 -44.48 22.36
CA CYS A 495 -45.78 -43.37 21.85
C CYS A 495 -44.28 -43.51 22.12
N ILE A 496 -43.77 -44.75 22.21
CA ILE A 496 -42.38 -45.01 22.61
C ILE A 496 -41.42 -44.46 21.54
N THR A 497 -40.70 -43.41 21.91
CA THR A 497 -39.76 -42.70 21.04
C THR A 497 -38.37 -42.72 21.65
N LEU A 498 -37.43 -43.38 20.99
CA LEU A 498 -36.01 -43.34 21.33
C LEU A 498 -35.30 -42.31 20.45
N ARG A 499 -34.79 -41.23 21.04
CA ARG A 499 -33.92 -40.26 20.37
C ARG A 499 -32.47 -40.67 20.61
N VAL A 500 -31.70 -40.86 19.55
CA VAL A 500 -30.26 -41.20 19.64
C VAL A 500 -29.46 -40.07 19.01
N THR A 501 -28.53 -39.50 19.78
CA THR A 501 -27.64 -38.42 19.36
C THR A 501 -26.26 -38.97 19.07
N SER A 502 -25.73 -38.70 17.87
CA SER A 502 -24.37 -39.09 17.49
C SER A 502 -23.32 -38.31 18.29
N PRO A 503 -22.06 -38.77 18.35
CA PRO A 503 -20.99 -37.94 18.91
C PRO A 503 -20.82 -36.65 18.09
N ALA A 504 -20.37 -35.60 18.75
CA ALA A 504 -19.89 -34.40 18.07
C ALA A 504 -18.69 -34.76 17.19
N THR A 505 -18.56 -34.07 16.06
CA THR A 505 -17.46 -34.27 15.10
C THR A 505 -16.69 -32.97 14.97
N THR A 506 -15.37 -33.03 15.04
CA THR A 506 -14.51 -31.87 14.73
C THR A 506 -14.32 -31.81 13.23
N ILE A 507 -14.49 -30.62 12.65
CA ILE A 507 -14.16 -30.30 11.26
C ILE A 507 -13.15 -29.16 11.24
N ALA A 508 -12.33 -29.09 10.19
CA ALA A 508 -11.50 -27.93 9.92
C ALA A 508 -12.33 -26.88 9.17
N VAL A 509 -12.16 -25.62 9.54
CA VAL A 509 -12.78 -24.46 8.88
C VAL A 509 -11.68 -23.48 8.50
N ALA A 510 -11.59 -23.21 7.20
CA ALA A 510 -10.65 -22.27 6.61
C ALA A 510 -11.32 -20.90 6.44
N SER A 511 -10.55 -19.83 6.68
CA SER A 511 -10.91 -18.44 6.38
C SER A 511 -9.90 -17.90 5.37
N ALA A 512 -10.41 -17.25 4.32
CA ALA A 512 -9.57 -16.70 3.26
C ALA A 512 -8.77 -15.48 3.74
N ALA A 513 -7.54 -15.34 3.25
CA ALA A 513 -6.77 -14.11 3.32
C ALA A 513 -7.12 -13.23 2.11
N ARG A 514 -7.11 -11.91 2.27
CA ARG A 514 -7.47 -10.93 1.24
C ARG A 514 -6.59 -9.69 1.36
N GLY A 515 -6.28 -9.04 0.26
CA GLY A 515 -5.51 -7.79 0.24
C GLY A 515 -5.25 -7.29 -1.18
N ASN A 516 -4.44 -6.25 -1.31
CA ASN A 516 -4.01 -5.73 -2.60
C ASN A 516 -2.50 -5.53 -2.60
N VAL A 517 -1.76 -6.18 -3.50
CA VAL A 517 -0.28 -6.11 -3.49
C VAL A 517 0.30 -4.75 -3.92
N ILE A 518 -0.47 -3.93 -4.66
CA ILE A 518 -0.01 -2.62 -5.17
C ILE A 518 -0.27 -1.51 -4.15
N THR A 519 -1.45 -1.52 -3.53
CA THR A 519 -1.97 -0.35 -2.80
C THR A 519 -2.01 -0.54 -1.29
N ASP A 520 -1.43 -1.63 -0.74
CA ASP A 520 -1.99 -2.30 0.43
C ASP A 520 -2.32 -1.36 1.61
N ALA A 521 -3.59 -0.98 1.70
CA ALA A 521 -4.20 -0.28 2.82
C ALA A 521 -4.91 -1.27 3.77
N ASN A 522 -4.40 -2.48 3.96
CA ASN A 522 -4.94 -3.44 4.92
C ASN A 522 -4.58 -3.06 6.37
N ALA A 523 -5.23 -2.01 6.87
CA ALA A 523 -5.50 -1.82 8.28
C ALA A 523 -6.56 -2.83 8.81
N LEU A 524 -6.55 -4.08 8.34
CA LEU A 524 -7.37 -5.16 8.88
C LEU A 524 -6.61 -5.86 10.00
N VAL A 525 -7.28 -5.98 11.15
CA VAL A 525 -6.79 -6.49 12.45
C VAL A 525 -6.30 -7.96 12.45
N SER A 526 -5.97 -8.52 11.29
CA SER A 526 -5.51 -9.91 11.11
C SER A 526 -4.43 -10.12 10.03
N SER A 527 -4.05 -9.11 9.25
CA SER A 527 -2.80 -9.17 8.47
C SER A 527 -1.64 -8.87 9.41
N SER A 528 -0.56 -9.64 9.30
CA SER A 528 0.72 -9.37 9.99
C SER A 528 1.70 -8.69 9.04
N ASP A 529 1.19 -7.78 8.22
CA ASP A 529 2.03 -6.97 7.35
C ASP A 529 2.53 -5.75 8.15
N PRO A 530 3.85 -5.54 8.26
CA PRO A 530 4.40 -4.37 8.91
C PRO A 530 4.39 -3.10 8.06
N TRP A 531 4.06 -3.16 6.77
CA TRP A 531 4.03 -1.98 5.92
C TRP A 531 2.75 -1.94 5.08
N ALA A 532 2.11 -0.78 5.08
CA ALA A 532 1.30 -0.37 3.94
C ALA A 532 2.23 -0.08 2.76
N ALA A 533 3.06 -1.05 2.35
CA ALA A 533 3.98 -0.92 1.24
C ALA A 533 3.11 -0.71 0.00
N THR A 534 2.97 0.55 -0.37
CA THR A 534 2.37 0.92 -1.63
C THR A 534 3.50 0.74 -2.63
N ASP A 535 3.37 -0.24 -3.50
CA ASP A 535 4.29 -0.42 -4.62
C ASP A 535 4.37 0.90 -5.38
N ASP A 536 5.59 1.38 -5.65
CA ASP A 536 5.76 2.55 -6.50
C ASP A 536 5.49 2.12 -7.94
N THR A 537 4.38 2.59 -8.47
CA THR A 537 4.00 2.25 -9.84
C THR A 537 4.76 3.06 -10.90
N GLY A 538 5.61 4.00 -10.49
CA GLY A 538 6.25 5.00 -11.33
C GLY A 538 5.25 5.98 -11.97
N ALA A 539 5.75 6.93 -12.75
CA ALA A 539 4.94 7.97 -13.40
C ALA A 539 3.91 7.39 -14.38
N ASP A 540 4.27 6.28 -15.03
CA ASP A 540 3.47 5.59 -16.05
C ASP A 540 2.31 4.76 -15.46
N GLY A 541 2.37 4.49 -14.16
CA GLY A 541 1.50 3.53 -13.50
C GLY A 541 1.80 2.09 -13.91
N ALA A 542 1.57 1.15 -13.02
CA ALA A 542 1.92 -0.26 -13.20
C ALA A 542 0.78 -1.15 -12.72
N ASN A 543 0.61 -2.28 -13.39
CA ASN A 543 -0.37 -3.30 -13.01
C ASN A 543 0.32 -4.66 -12.83
N VAL A 544 -0.27 -5.54 -12.04
CA VAL A 544 0.19 -6.93 -11.92
C VAL A 544 0.02 -7.65 -13.26
N SER A 545 1.13 -8.06 -13.85
CA SER A 545 1.17 -8.69 -15.18
C SER A 545 1.40 -10.20 -15.12
N ALA A 546 2.04 -10.70 -14.06
CA ALA A 546 2.34 -12.13 -13.85
C ALA A 546 2.35 -12.55 -12.37
N ILE A 547 2.08 -13.84 -12.13
CA ILE A 547 2.29 -14.53 -10.85
C ILE A 547 3.13 -15.79 -11.06
N ASN A 548 4.19 -15.95 -10.26
CA ASN A 548 5.19 -17.00 -10.35
C ASN A 548 5.73 -17.16 -11.79
N GLY A 549 5.92 -16.03 -12.48
CA GLY A 549 6.33 -15.96 -13.89
C GLY A 549 5.27 -16.43 -14.90
N VAL A 550 4.03 -16.68 -14.47
CA VAL A 550 2.88 -17.01 -15.32
C VAL A 550 2.05 -15.76 -15.53
N SER A 551 1.94 -15.30 -16.78
CA SER A 551 1.13 -14.11 -17.10
C SER A 551 -0.32 -14.29 -16.66
N LEU A 552 -0.91 -13.27 -16.03
CA LEU A 552 -2.31 -13.26 -15.60
C LEU A 552 -3.27 -13.57 -16.76
N SER A 553 -2.96 -13.06 -17.95
CA SER A 553 -3.74 -13.32 -19.17
C SER A 553 -3.86 -14.81 -19.57
N SER A 554 -2.96 -15.65 -19.03
CA SER A 554 -2.93 -17.09 -19.29
C SER A 554 -3.61 -17.94 -18.21
N LEU A 555 -3.96 -17.32 -17.08
CA LEU A 555 -4.68 -17.96 -15.98
C LEU A 555 -6.19 -18.05 -16.29
N ALA A 556 -6.87 -18.96 -15.61
CA ALA A 556 -8.28 -19.24 -15.87
C ALA A 556 -9.20 -18.30 -15.08
N ASP A 557 -10.34 -17.97 -15.69
CA ASP A 557 -11.45 -17.28 -15.04
C ASP A 557 -12.42 -18.31 -14.45
N SER A 558 -12.54 -18.37 -13.12
CA SER A 558 -13.35 -19.37 -12.44
C SER A 558 -14.70 -18.80 -12.03
N THR A 559 -15.80 -19.35 -12.55
CA THR A 559 -17.16 -18.88 -12.20
C THR A 559 -17.72 -19.56 -10.93
N ASN A 560 -16.87 -20.21 -10.13
CA ASN A 560 -17.31 -21.10 -9.04
C ASN A 560 -16.71 -20.74 -7.67
N SER A 561 -16.02 -19.59 -7.57
CA SER A 561 -15.59 -19.03 -6.28
C SER A 561 -16.70 -18.19 -5.67
N THR A 562 -16.74 -18.12 -4.33
CA THR A 562 -17.56 -17.17 -3.56
C THR A 562 -17.26 -15.70 -3.88
N TYR A 563 -16.14 -15.45 -4.56
CA TYR A 563 -15.64 -14.14 -4.94
C TYR A 563 -15.63 -13.89 -6.44
N ALA A 564 -16.04 -14.85 -7.27
CA ALA A 564 -15.94 -14.71 -8.72
C ALA A 564 -17.30 -14.74 -9.41
N ALA A 565 -17.71 -13.56 -9.88
CA ALA A 565 -18.52 -13.39 -11.09
C ALA A 565 -18.62 -11.92 -11.57
N GLU A 566 -18.27 -10.92 -10.75
CA GLU A 566 -18.41 -9.50 -11.12
C GLU A 566 -17.06 -8.74 -11.24
N ASP A 567 -15.96 -9.20 -10.61
CA ASP A 567 -14.74 -8.38 -10.40
C ASP A 567 -13.43 -8.91 -11.07
N GLY A 568 -13.46 -9.75 -12.10
CA GLY A 568 -12.28 -10.00 -12.98
C GLY A 568 -11.17 -11.00 -12.55
N TYR A 569 -11.23 -11.58 -11.35
CA TYR A 569 -10.16 -12.42 -10.76
C TYR A 569 -9.69 -13.62 -11.58
N LYS A 570 -8.37 -13.83 -11.59
CA LYS A 570 -7.68 -14.99 -12.18
C LYS A 570 -7.29 -16.02 -11.13
N GLU A 571 -7.61 -17.28 -11.39
CA GLU A 571 -7.32 -18.40 -10.49
C GLU A 571 -5.95 -19.02 -10.78
N TYR A 572 -5.18 -19.23 -9.71
CA TYR A 572 -3.91 -19.94 -9.67
C TYR A 572 -3.97 -21.06 -8.62
N ASP A 573 -3.96 -22.31 -9.08
CA ASP A 573 -3.90 -23.48 -8.19
C ASP A 573 -2.55 -23.54 -7.46
N SER A 574 -2.60 -23.63 -6.14
CA SER A 574 -1.42 -23.65 -5.28
C SER A 574 -1.34 -24.96 -4.46
N THR A 575 -0.36 -25.07 -3.57
CA THR A 575 -0.07 -26.31 -2.83
C THR A 575 -0.98 -26.50 -1.63
N TYR A 576 -1.30 -25.42 -0.92
CA TYR A 576 -2.07 -25.48 0.33
C TYR A 576 -3.42 -24.75 0.24
N GLY A 577 -3.80 -24.30 -0.95
CA GLY A 577 -5.06 -23.63 -1.21
C GLY A 577 -5.20 -23.20 -2.67
N THR A 578 -6.06 -22.22 -2.90
CA THR A 578 -6.26 -21.59 -4.21
C THR A 578 -6.03 -20.10 -4.09
N PHE A 579 -5.20 -19.55 -4.97
CA PHE A 579 -4.91 -18.11 -5.04
C PHE A 579 -5.69 -17.46 -6.18
N PHE A 580 -6.24 -16.28 -5.92
CA PHE A 580 -7.01 -15.47 -6.85
C PHE A 580 -6.38 -14.08 -6.90
N ILE A 581 -6.17 -13.52 -8.09
CA ILE A 581 -5.61 -12.16 -8.24
C ILE A 581 -6.14 -11.42 -9.46
N ASN A 582 -6.16 -10.10 -9.39
CA ASN A 582 -6.47 -9.16 -10.46
C ASN A 582 -5.23 -8.38 -10.94
N ALA A 583 -5.37 -7.70 -12.07
CA ALA A 583 -4.30 -6.84 -12.61
C ALA A 583 -4.09 -5.57 -11.75
N ASP A 584 -5.12 -5.12 -11.04
CA ASP A 584 -5.07 -3.98 -10.11
C ASP A 584 -4.43 -4.32 -8.74
N GLY A 585 -3.89 -5.53 -8.59
CA GLY A 585 -3.23 -5.99 -7.36
C GLY A 585 -4.17 -6.67 -6.36
N ASP A 586 -5.49 -6.59 -6.51
CA ASP A 586 -6.43 -7.18 -5.55
C ASP A 586 -6.36 -8.71 -5.59
N TYR A 587 -6.28 -9.34 -4.42
CA TYR A 587 -6.09 -10.78 -4.28
C TYR A 587 -6.92 -11.40 -3.16
N ALA A 588 -7.17 -12.70 -3.32
CA ALA A 588 -7.71 -13.55 -2.27
C ALA A 588 -7.00 -14.91 -2.27
N TYR A 589 -6.71 -15.45 -1.09
CA TYR A 589 -6.17 -16.79 -0.91
C TYR A 589 -7.13 -17.63 -0.05
N GLU A 590 -7.65 -18.70 -0.64
CA GLU A 590 -8.53 -19.66 0.04
C GLU A 590 -7.73 -20.90 0.46
N PRO A 591 -7.37 -21.08 1.75
CA PRO A 591 -6.61 -22.25 2.18
C PRO A 591 -7.47 -23.53 2.16
N ASP A 592 -6.84 -24.66 1.86
CA ASP A 592 -7.44 -25.97 2.06
C ASP A 592 -7.77 -26.18 3.54
N ALA A 593 -8.99 -26.62 3.84
CA ALA A 593 -9.45 -26.90 5.20
C ALA A 593 -8.80 -28.20 5.76
N ASP A 594 -7.49 -28.16 6.00
CA ASP A 594 -6.67 -29.23 6.58
C ASP A 594 -5.75 -28.65 7.67
N LEU A 595 -5.96 -29.09 8.91
CA LEU A 595 -5.19 -28.66 10.09
C LEU A 595 -3.71 -29.05 10.00
N ASN A 596 -3.33 -30.01 9.14
CA ASN A 596 -1.93 -30.34 8.92
C ASN A 596 -1.16 -29.23 8.17
N ASN A 597 -1.88 -28.27 7.59
CA ASN A 597 -1.29 -27.15 6.87
C ASN A 597 -0.91 -25.99 7.81
N ILE A 598 -1.33 -26.00 9.08
CA ILE A 598 -0.98 -24.96 10.06
C ILE A 598 0.54 -24.93 10.29
N GLY A 599 1.13 -23.73 10.31
CA GLY A 599 2.56 -23.47 10.40
C GLY A 599 3.30 -23.66 9.07
N GLN A 600 2.58 -23.88 7.97
CA GLN A 600 3.15 -23.79 6.62
C GLN A 600 3.02 -22.35 6.09
N GLN A 601 3.79 -22.06 5.06
CA GLN A 601 3.79 -20.80 4.34
C GLN A 601 3.73 -21.08 2.84
N GLU A 602 3.13 -20.18 2.08
CA GLU A 602 3.12 -20.21 0.63
C GLU A 602 3.52 -18.85 0.06
N THR A 603 4.44 -18.85 -0.90
CA THR A 603 4.99 -17.61 -1.49
C THR A 603 4.59 -17.51 -2.96
N PHE A 604 4.08 -16.35 -3.34
CA PHE A 604 3.68 -15.98 -4.69
C PHE A 604 4.54 -14.79 -5.16
N SER A 605 5.44 -15.02 -6.09
CA SER A 605 6.16 -13.92 -6.73
C SER A 605 5.23 -13.22 -7.72
N TYR A 606 5.05 -11.91 -7.62
CA TYR A 606 4.22 -11.13 -8.53
C TYR A 606 5.06 -10.08 -9.27
N THR A 607 4.67 -9.75 -10.49
CA THR A 607 5.41 -8.80 -11.34
C THR A 607 4.52 -7.63 -11.69
N LEU A 608 4.96 -6.42 -11.37
CA LEU A 608 4.39 -5.18 -11.87
C LEU A 608 4.95 -4.86 -13.25
N THR A 609 4.13 -4.31 -14.13
CA THR A 609 4.60 -3.88 -15.45
C THR A 609 3.87 -2.62 -15.88
N GLN A 610 4.65 -1.62 -16.26
CA GLN A 610 4.19 -0.37 -16.85
C GLN A 610 3.82 -0.55 -18.33
N PRO A 611 3.01 0.34 -18.93
CA PRO A 611 2.60 0.28 -20.34
C PRO A 611 3.75 0.26 -21.35
N ASP A 612 4.85 0.92 -21.03
CA ASP A 612 6.08 1.06 -21.81
C ASP A 612 6.93 -0.25 -21.82
N GLY A 613 6.78 -1.07 -20.77
CA GLY A 613 7.34 -2.40 -20.62
C GLY A 613 8.28 -2.59 -19.44
N ASP A 614 8.54 -1.52 -18.67
CA ASP A 614 9.34 -1.61 -17.46
C ASP A 614 8.61 -2.36 -16.36
N SER A 615 9.38 -3.09 -15.54
CA SER A 615 8.83 -4.10 -14.65
C SER A 615 9.72 -4.40 -13.46
N ASP A 616 9.10 -4.61 -12.31
CA ASP A 616 9.75 -5.10 -11.12
C ASP A 616 8.94 -6.25 -10.48
N THR A 617 9.57 -7.01 -9.58
CA THR A 617 9.01 -8.25 -9.04
C THR A 617 9.29 -8.39 -7.55
N ALA A 618 8.23 -8.65 -6.80
CA ALA A 618 8.28 -8.92 -5.37
C ALA A 618 7.53 -10.20 -5.01
N ASN A 619 7.46 -10.52 -3.72
CA ASN A 619 6.86 -11.72 -3.17
C ASN A 619 5.68 -11.37 -2.26
N LEU A 620 4.54 -12.02 -2.49
CA LEU A 620 3.46 -12.13 -1.52
C LEU A 620 3.60 -13.44 -0.75
N VAL A 621 3.67 -13.35 0.56
CA VAL A 621 3.86 -14.48 1.47
C VAL A 621 2.59 -14.71 2.29
N ILE A 622 1.97 -15.89 2.16
CA ILE A 622 0.79 -16.28 2.92
C ILE A 622 1.15 -17.31 3.99
N ASN A 623 1.02 -16.95 5.26
CA ASN A 623 1.19 -17.89 6.37
C ASN A 623 -0.13 -18.59 6.71
N LEU A 624 -0.09 -19.91 6.89
CA LEU A 624 -1.25 -20.71 7.29
C LEU A 624 -1.24 -20.90 8.82
N ALA A 625 -2.15 -20.23 9.51
CA ALA A 625 -2.16 -20.09 10.95
C ALA A 625 -3.40 -20.72 11.61
N ASP A 626 -3.32 -21.07 12.90
CA ASP A 626 -4.51 -21.25 13.74
C ASP A 626 -4.93 -19.89 14.32
N SER A 627 -6.17 -19.78 14.78
CA SER A 627 -6.69 -18.69 15.61
C SER A 627 -5.87 -18.38 16.88
N GLU A 628 -5.02 -19.31 17.35
CA GLU A 628 -4.06 -19.08 18.44
C GLU A 628 -2.65 -18.68 17.95
N PHE A 629 -2.35 -18.84 16.66
CA PHE A 629 -1.14 -18.33 16.00
C PHE A 629 -1.47 -16.99 15.34
N VAL A 630 -1.77 -16.00 16.17
CA VAL A 630 -1.51 -14.61 15.78
C VAL A 630 -0.13 -14.35 16.34
N ALA A 631 0.91 -14.36 15.49
CA ALA A 631 2.08 -13.57 15.81
C ALA A 631 1.56 -12.13 15.90
N GLN A 632 1.23 -11.69 17.11
CA GLN A 632 1.22 -10.28 17.41
C GLN A 632 2.70 -9.92 17.32
N THR A 633 3.12 -9.39 16.19
CA THR A 633 4.06 -8.29 16.22
C THR A 633 3.21 -7.06 16.54
N PRO A 634 3.25 -6.52 17.76
CA PRO A 634 2.66 -5.22 18.02
C PRO A 634 3.41 -4.20 17.16
N THR A 635 2.78 -3.76 16.07
CA THR A 635 3.29 -2.66 15.26
C THR A 635 2.90 -1.34 15.94
N SER A 636 3.89 -0.49 16.18
CA SER A 636 3.67 0.87 16.66
C SER A 636 4.51 1.82 15.81
N THR A 637 3.87 2.80 15.18
CA THR A 637 4.53 3.90 14.46
C THR A 637 4.38 5.18 15.27
N GLY A 638 5.46 5.96 15.35
CA GLY A 638 5.53 7.27 15.96
C GLY A 638 4.86 8.35 15.11
N THR A 639 5.17 9.60 15.40
CA THR A 639 4.66 10.79 14.72
C THR A 639 5.81 11.59 14.14
N SER A 640 5.58 12.84 13.72
CA SER A 640 6.67 13.73 13.30
C SER A 640 7.24 14.60 14.44
N ASP A 641 6.91 14.25 15.68
CA ASP A 641 7.36 14.91 16.91
C ASP A 641 8.18 13.89 17.75
N ASP A 642 9.13 14.36 18.56
CA ASP A 642 9.90 13.49 19.49
C ASP A 642 9.02 12.58 20.37
N ASP A 643 9.15 11.26 20.17
CA ASP A 643 8.32 10.22 20.75
C ASP A 643 9.06 9.34 21.78
N LEU A 644 8.25 8.73 22.66
CA LEU A 644 8.70 7.70 23.59
C LEU A 644 7.92 6.43 23.31
N MET A 645 8.59 5.46 22.70
CA MET A 645 8.02 4.20 22.28
C MET A 645 8.52 3.07 23.18
N LEU A 646 7.58 2.25 23.64
CA LEU A 646 7.84 1.12 24.52
C LEU A 646 7.13 -0.09 23.92
N GLY A 647 7.88 -1.04 23.41
CA GLY A 647 7.41 -2.35 23.01
C GLY A 647 7.08 -3.22 24.22
N THR A 648 7.00 -4.51 23.97
CA THR A 648 6.31 -5.49 24.79
C THR A 648 7.26 -6.60 25.23
N ALA A 649 6.77 -7.83 25.27
CA ALA A 649 7.53 -9.02 25.63
C ALA A 649 7.41 -10.09 24.53
N ALA A 650 7.00 -9.66 23.35
CA ALA A 650 6.84 -10.42 22.12
C ALA A 650 7.59 -9.63 21.05
N ASP A 651 8.02 -10.30 19.99
CA ASP A 651 8.69 -9.68 18.83
C ASP A 651 7.90 -8.44 18.35
N ASP A 652 8.45 -7.24 18.47
CA ASP A 652 7.80 -5.97 18.16
C ASP A 652 8.37 -5.36 16.87
N LEU A 653 7.56 -4.57 16.16
CA LEU A 653 8.07 -3.63 15.15
C LEU A 653 7.75 -2.21 15.61
N LEU A 654 8.80 -1.43 15.85
CA LEU A 654 8.71 -0.06 16.35
C LEU A 654 9.39 0.87 15.35
N ASP A 655 8.63 1.84 14.84
CA ASP A 655 9.10 2.85 13.88
C ASP A 655 8.86 4.25 14.48
N GLY A 656 9.93 5.02 14.67
CA GLY A 656 9.87 6.38 15.23
C GLY A 656 9.23 7.42 14.30
N ALA A 657 9.32 7.22 12.97
CA ALA A 657 9.02 8.22 11.95
C ALA A 657 9.93 9.48 12.02
N ASP A 658 9.41 10.72 12.03
CA ASP A 658 10.30 11.90 12.12
C ASP A 658 10.40 12.36 13.58
N GLY A 659 11.57 12.81 14.02
CA GLY A 659 11.75 13.37 15.37
C GLY A 659 12.99 12.84 16.05
N ASP A 660 13.33 13.40 17.22
CA ASP A 660 14.41 12.82 18.04
C ASP A 660 13.78 11.80 19.03
N ASP A 661 13.74 10.52 18.68
CA ASP A 661 12.93 9.51 19.35
C ASP A 661 13.68 8.68 20.40
N HIS A 662 12.91 8.11 21.33
CA HIS A 662 13.39 7.12 22.29
C HIS A 662 12.56 5.84 22.17
N ILE A 663 13.17 4.78 21.67
CA ILE A 663 12.51 3.50 21.38
C ILE A 663 13.11 2.39 22.26
N GLU A 664 12.25 1.64 22.96
CA GLU A 664 12.61 0.44 23.72
C GLU A 664 11.81 -0.77 23.22
N GLY A 665 12.46 -1.76 22.59
CA GLY A 665 11.86 -3.01 22.06
C GLY A 665 11.26 -3.86 23.17
N GLY A 666 12.08 -4.42 24.05
CA GLY A 666 11.59 -5.11 25.24
C GLY A 666 12.17 -6.51 25.40
N ASP A 667 11.30 -7.53 25.57
CA ASP A 667 11.72 -8.92 25.37
C ASP A 667 11.11 -9.38 24.02
N GLY A 668 11.79 -10.22 23.25
CA GLY A 668 11.35 -10.58 21.89
C GLY A 668 12.45 -10.29 20.89
N ASP A 669 12.35 -10.85 19.69
CA ASP A 669 13.26 -10.51 18.58
C ASP A 669 12.64 -9.29 17.85
N ASP A 670 13.09 -8.09 18.20
CA ASP A 670 12.42 -6.85 17.82
C ASP A 670 13.06 -6.19 16.59
N THR A 671 12.25 -5.53 15.75
CA THR A 671 12.74 -4.64 14.68
C THR A 671 12.49 -3.18 15.08
N LEU A 672 13.55 -2.38 15.13
CA LEU A 672 13.52 -0.97 15.52
C LEU A 672 14.02 -0.09 14.38
N ILE A 673 13.16 0.80 13.91
CA ILE A 673 13.48 1.87 12.95
C ILE A 673 13.41 3.19 13.71
N GLY A 674 14.53 3.92 13.77
CA GLY A 674 14.57 5.24 14.37
C GLY A 674 13.76 6.25 13.55
N GLY A 675 13.93 6.18 12.23
CA GLY A 675 13.36 7.14 11.29
C GLY A 675 14.27 8.37 11.15
N ALA A 676 13.70 9.49 10.71
CA ALA A 676 14.46 10.71 10.47
C ALA A 676 14.67 11.51 11.77
N GLY A 677 15.92 11.62 12.24
CA GLY A 677 16.21 12.43 13.41
C GLY A 677 17.48 12.02 14.16
N ASN A 678 17.48 12.16 15.49
CA ASN A 678 18.56 11.67 16.33
C ASN A 678 17.98 10.78 17.43
N ASP A 679 18.04 9.48 17.19
CA ASP A 679 17.27 8.52 17.95
C ASP A 679 18.09 7.77 18.99
N ILE A 680 17.39 7.28 20.01
CA ILE A 680 17.94 6.43 21.06
C ILE A 680 17.19 5.11 21.03
N LEU A 681 17.88 4.06 20.61
CA LEU A 681 17.31 2.72 20.40
C LEU A 681 17.82 1.72 21.44
N TYR A 682 16.90 0.99 22.06
CA TYR A 682 17.18 -0.17 22.91
C TYR A 682 16.43 -1.37 22.36
N GLY A 683 17.14 -2.38 21.86
CA GLY A 683 16.50 -3.62 21.40
C GLY A 683 15.94 -4.42 22.58
N GLY A 684 16.73 -4.52 23.65
CA GLY A 684 16.34 -5.24 24.85
C GLY A 684 16.81 -6.69 24.84
N ALA A 685 15.89 -7.63 24.89
CA ALA A 685 16.17 -9.05 25.07
C ALA A 685 15.58 -9.91 23.96
N GLY A 686 16.34 -10.09 22.90
CA GLY A 686 16.15 -11.10 21.86
C GLY A 686 17.35 -11.08 20.95
N ALA A 687 17.14 -11.44 19.69
CA ALA A 687 17.99 -11.07 18.57
C ALA A 687 17.29 -9.92 17.82
N ASP A 688 17.76 -8.70 18.03
CA ASP A 688 17.06 -7.50 17.57
C ASP A 688 17.66 -6.95 16.26
N THR A 689 16.84 -6.40 15.40
CA THR A 689 17.24 -5.73 14.16
C THR A 689 17.03 -4.23 14.28
N PHE A 690 18.11 -3.46 14.12
CA PHE A 690 18.04 -2.01 14.00
C PHE A 690 18.17 -1.66 12.52
N ALA A 691 17.13 -1.07 11.94
CA ALA A 691 17.06 -0.80 10.52
C ALA A 691 17.08 0.71 10.23
N TRP A 692 17.73 1.06 9.12
CA TRP A 692 17.73 2.40 8.55
C TRP A 692 17.30 2.30 7.09
N ASN A 693 16.27 3.07 6.76
CA ASN A 693 15.62 3.06 5.45
C ASN A 693 15.97 4.32 4.67
N PHE A 694 15.65 4.31 3.38
CA PHE A 694 15.79 5.51 2.54
C PHE A 694 14.93 6.66 3.06
N GLY A 695 15.54 7.82 3.30
CA GLY A 695 14.88 9.00 3.83
C GLY A 695 15.08 9.20 5.34
N ASP A 696 15.62 8.21 6.06
CA ASP A 696 16.02 8.36 7.47
C ASP A 696 17.28 9.24 7.59
N GLU A 697 18.11 9.30 6.54
CA GLU A 697 19.36 10.03 6.58
C GLU A 697 19.20 11.55 6.61
N GLY A 698 20.16 12.20 7.25
CA GLY A 698 20.28 13.65 7.21
C GLY A 698 20.91 14.17 5.92
N ALA A 699 21.27 15.45 5.92
CA ALA A 699 22.02 16.04 4.82
C ALA A 699 23.53 15.99 5.11
N VAL A 700 24.36 15.93 4.08
CA VAL A 700 25.82 16.06 4.23
C VAL A 700 26.19 17.32 5.05
N GLY A 701 26.93 17.10 6.14
CA GLY A 701 27.33 18.14 7.11
C GLY A 701 26.30 18.45 8.21
N GLN A 702 25.11 17.87 8.13
CA GLN A 702 24.08 17.76 9.18
C GLN A 702 23.47 16.36 9.14
N PRO A 703 24.28 15.31 9.40
CA PRO A 703 23.76 13.95 9.38
C PRO A 703 22.78 13.73 10.54
N ALA A 704 21.85 12.79 10.34
CA ALA A 704 21.11 12.20 11.44
C ALA A 704 22.07 11.38 12.33
N GLU A 705 21.88 11.44 13.65
CA GLU A 705 22.78 10.82 14.63
C GLU A 705 22.04 9.90 15.60
N ASP A 706 22.06 8.60 15.32
CA ASP A 706 21.38 7.61 16.13
C ASP A 706 22.31 6.87 17.07
N THR A 707 21.75 6.42 18.19
CA THR A 707 22.48 5.70 19.22
C THR A 707 21.77 4.42 19.62
N VAL A 708 22.37 3.28 19.29
CA VAL A 708 21.97 1.97 19.79
C VAL A 708 22.65 1.72 21.14
N MET A 709 21.85 1.50 22.17
CA MET A 709 22.30 1.53 23.56
C MET A 709 22.71 0.16 24.13
N ASP A 710 22.26 -0.95 23.54
CA ASP A 710 22.51 -2.31 24.06
C ASP A 710 23.05 -3.35 23.06
N PHE A 711 23.17 -3.01 21.77
CA PHE A 711 23.62 -3.86 20.66
C PHE A 711 24.43 -5.13 21.03
N ASN A 712 23.81 -6.30 21.01
CA ASN A 712 24.41 -7.56 21.39
C ASN A 712 25.25 -8.18 20.26
N SER A 713 26.57 -8.11 20.39
CA SER A 713 27.54 -8.70 19.44
C SER A 713 27.53 -10.24 19.46
N GLY A 714 27.52 -10.88 18.29
CA GLY A 714 27.48 -12.35 18.17
C GLY A 714 27.75 -12.85 16.75
N VAL A 715 27.33 -14.08 16.45
CA VAL A 715 27.27 -14.58 15.07
C VAL A 715 25.81 -14.82 14.77
N PHE A 716 25.24 -14.04 13.85
CA PHE A 716 23.86 -14.11 13.42
C PHE A 716 23.52 -15.54 12.94
N GLU A 717 22.32 -16.01 13.24
CA GLU A 717 21.83 -17.40 13.11
C GLU A 717 22.56 -18.49 13.96
N GLN A 718 23.66 -18.17 14.66
CA GLN A 718 24.36 -19.12 15.54
C GLN A 718 24.22 -18.80 17.03
N ASP A 719 23.93 -17.54 17.35
CA ASP A 719 23.59 -17.07 18.68
C ASP A 719 22.17 -16.52 18.63
N ASP A 720 21.24 -17.16 19.36
CA ASP A 720 19.79 -16.87 19.34
C ASP A 720 19.45 -15.49 19.96
N ASN A 721 20.44 -14.62 20.13
CA ASN A 721 20.37 -13.32 20.78
C ASN A 721 21.30 -12.28 20.12
N ALA A 722 21.86 -12.55 18.94
CA ALA A 722 22.78 -11.62 18.29
C ALA A 722 22.02 -10.58 17.47
N ASP A 723 22.31 -9.30 17.72
CA ASP A 723 21.62 -8.21 17.05
C ASP A 723 22.21 -7.95 15.67
N GLN A 724 21.40 -7.31 14.82
CA GLN A 724 21.72 -6.96 13.45
C GLN A 724 21.52 -5.46 13.23
N LEU A 725 22.43 -4.86 12.46
CA LEU A 725 22.25 -3.56 11.83
C LEU A 725 21.84 -3.82 10.38
N ASP A 726 20.71 -3.27 9.97
CA ASP A 726 20.22 -3.39 8.60
C ASP A 726 20.31 -2.03 7.89
N LEU A 727 21.13 -1.98 6.84
CA LEU A 727 21.31 -0.80 5.98
C LEU A 727 20.90 -1.10 4.54
N THR A 728 20.22 -2.22 4.29
CA THR A 728 19.85 -2.65 2.92
C THR A 728 18.99 -1.61 2.21
N GLU A 729 18.12 -0.88 2.90
CA GLU A 729 17.32 0.16 2.24
C GLU A 729 17.98 1.54 2.21
N LEU A 730 18.92 1.82 3.12
CA LEU A 730 19.62 3.10 3.18
C LEU A 730 20.72 3.23 2.12
N LEU A 731 21.40 2.14 1.78
CA LEU A 731 22.51 2.16 0.83
C LEU A 731 22.01 1.80 -0.58
N ASP A 732 22.48 2.54 -1.59
CA ASP A 732 22.21 2.24 -3.00
C ASP A 732 23.53 2.01 -3.77
N GLY A 733 23.63 0.84 -4.41
CA GLY A 733 24.71 0.51 -5.34
C GLY A 733 26.04 0.09 -4.69
N GLU A 734 26.03 -0.23 -3.39
CA GLU A 734 27.17 -0.77 -2.67
C GLU A 734 27.42 -2.26 -2.99
N SER A 735 28.56 -2.76 -2.54
CA SER A 735 28.93 -4.17 -2.64
C SER A 735 29.99 -4.49 -1.59
N GLU A 736 30.27 -5.76 -1.31
CA GLU A 736 31.39 -6.13 -0.43
C GLU A 736 32.75 -5.55 -0.88
N GLU A 737 32.91 -5.22 -2.17
CA GLU A 737 34.15 -4.62 -2.70
C GLU A 737 34.19 -3.09 -2.57
N THR A 738 33.03 -2.44 -2.46
CA THR A 738 32.88 -0.96 -2.43
C THR A 738 32.36 -0.43 -1.10
N ILE A 739 32.02 -1.29 -0.13
CA ILE A 739 31.40 -0.88 1.15
C ILE A 739 32.23 0.15 1.94
N ASP A 740 33.55 0.20 1.77
CA ASP A 740 34.41 1.22 2.39
C ASP A 740 34.15 2.64 1.85
N ASP A 741 33.50 2.79 0.68
CA ASP A 741 33.06 4.08 0.12
C ASP A 741 31.73 4.54 0.76
N PHE A 742 30.99 3.63 1.41
CA PHE A 742 29.68 3.90 2.01
C PHE A 742 29.72 3.93 3.54
N VAL A 743 30.52 3.08 4.17
CA VAL A 743 30.58 2.94 5.63
C VAL A 743 32.01 3.11 6.11
N PHE A 744 32.21 4.00 7.09
CA PHE A 744 33.47 4.19 7.80
C PHE A 744 33.25 4.09 9.32
N ALA A 745 34.05 3.29 10.01
CA ALA A 745 33.97 3.10 11.45
C ALA A 745 35.13 3.75 12.23
N GLU A 746 34.83 4.35 13.37
CA GLU A 746 35.80 4.82 14.37
C GLU A 746 35.44 4.33 15.78
N GLU A 747 36.43 4.05 16.61
CA GLU A 747 36.24 3.82 18.04
C GLU A 747 36.73 5.04 18.83
N ASP A 748 35.86 5.63 19.67
CA ASP A 748 36.24 6.62 20.67
C ASP A 748 35.64 6.28 22.05
N ASP A 749 36.46 6.37 23.10
CA ASP A 749 36.15 6.06 24.51
C ASP A 749 35.36 4.74 24.76
N GLY A 750 35.51 3.74 23.89
CA GLY A 750 34.83 2.44 24.00
C GLY A 750 33.47 2.36 23.32
N THR A 751 33.08 3.38 22.56
CA THR A 751 31.92 3.40 21.66
C THR A 751 32.40 3.31 20.21
N THR A 752 31.72 2.50 19.42
CA THR A 752 31.95 2.38 17.98
C THR A 752 30.97 3.29 17.27
N THR A 753 31.48 4.18 16.43
CA THR A 753 30.67 5.07 15.58
C THR A 753 30.86 4.65 14.13
N LEU A 754 29.76 4.36 13.46
CA LEU A 754 29.68 4.17 12.02
C LEU A 754 29.26 5.51 11.39
N TYR A 755 30.01 5.94 10.39
CA TYR A 755 29.71 7.07 9.52
C TYR A 755 29.25 6.46 8.20
N ILE A 756 28.07 6.82 7.75
CA ILE A 756 27.42 6.28 6.57
C ILE A 756 27.21 7.42 5.56
N SER A 757 27.50 7.13 4.30
CA SER A 757 27.11 7.95 3.15
C SER A 757 26.24 7.08 2.25
N SER A 758 24.94 7.35 2.20
CA SER A 758 23.99 6.62 1.35
C SER A 758 24.40 6.66 -0.12
N GLY A 759 24.99 7.77 -0.57
CA GLY A 759 25.53 7.95 -1.94
C GLY A 759 26.99 7.49 -2.18
N GLY A 760 27.65 6.86 -1.21
CA GLY A 760 29.01 6.30 -1.41
C GLY A 760 30.14 7.32 -1.50
N GLU A 761 30.07 8.45 -0.77
CA GLU A 761 31.05 9.54 -0.89
C GLU A 761 32.30 9.42 0.01
N LEU A 762 32.43 8.37 0.83
CA LEU A 762 33.51 8.17 1.82
C LEU A 762 34.84 7.66 1.24
N THR A 763 35.12 7.93 -0.03
CA THR A 763 36.31 7.43 -0.77
C THR A 763 37.68 7.79 -0.15
N GLY A 764 37.74 8.83 0.71
CA GLY A 764 38.91 9.23 1.50
C GLY A 764 39.02 8.58 2.88
N GLY A 765 38.07 7.71 3.26
CA GLY A 765 37.97 7.08 4.57
C GLY A 765 37.87 8.13 5.69
N ALA A 766 38.83 8.10 6.62
CA ALA A 766 38.79 8.96 7.81
C ALA A 766 38.81 10.48 7.52
N ASP A 767 39.32 10.90 6.36
CA ASP A 767 39.38 12.30 5.95
C ASP A 767 38.02 12.81 5.39
N ASP A 768 37.08 11.90 5.07
CA ASP A 768 35.80 12.20 4.40
C ASP A 768 34.57 11.99 5.30
N LYS A 769 34.76 11.80 6.62
CA LYS A 769 33.64 11.59 7.58
C LYS A 769 32.62 12.71 7.62
N ASP A 770 33.02 13.92 7.23
CA ASP A 770 32.13 15.08 7.13
C ASP A 770 31.16 15.02 5.95
N LYS A 771 31.33 14.01 5.08
CA LYS A 771 30.41 13.67 3.99
C LYS A 771 29.36 12.62 4.37
N ALA A 772 29.38 12.14 5.61
CA ALA A 772 28.33 11.26 6.09
C ALA A 772 26.99 12.02 6.16
N ASP A 773 25.93 11.34 5.76
CA ASP A 773 24.52 11.74 5.88
C ASP A 773 23.82 10.99 7.02
N GLN A 774 24.35 9.83 7.44
CA GLN A 774 23.90 9.08 8.62
C GLN A 774 25.06 8.72 9.56
N VAL A 775 24.83 8.79 10.89
CA VAL A 775 25.82 8.43 11.91
C VAL A 775 25.19 7.51 12.95
N ILE A 776 25.71 6.29 13.08
CA ILE A 776 25.20 5.29 14.03
C ILE A 776 26.23 5.04 15.13
N ARG A 777 25.82 5.21 16.39
CA ARG A 777 26.66 4.96 17.57
C ARG A 777 26.22 3.68 18.27
N LEU A 778 27.15 2.73 18.41
CA LEU A 778 26.97 1.53 19.22
C LEU A 778 27.56 1.78 20.61
N GLU A 779 26.74 2.30 21.52
CA GLU A 779 27.20 2.80 22.81
C GLU A 779 27.80 1.68 23.66
N GLY A 780 29.04 1.89 24.12
CA GLY A 780 29.76 0.94 24.95
C GLY A 780 30.17 -0.36 24.24
N LYS A 781 30.19 -0.37 22.89
CA LYS A 781 30.76 -1.47 22.09
C LYS A 781 32.07 -1.04 21.46
N SER A 782 33.17 -1.66 21.87
CA SER A 782 34.47 -1.49 21.22
C SER A 782 34.61 -2.38 19.97
N PHE A 783 35.54 -2.04 19.08
CA PHE A 783 35.91 -2.87 17.92
C PHE A 783 36.23 -4.30 18.36
N SER A 784 36.90 -4.44 19.51
CA SER A 784 37.28 -5.74 20.06
C SER A 784 36.11 -6.60 20.53
N GLU A 785 35.01 -5.97 20.95
CA GLU A 785 33.77 -6.65 21.34
C GLU A 785 32.96 -7.07 20.10
N LEU A 786 33.00 -6.26 19.04
CA LEU A 786 32.43 -6.56 17.73
C LEU A 786 33.32 -7.50 16.87
N GLY A 787 34.35 -8.11 17.46
CA GLY A 787 35.19 -9.13 16.82
C GLY A 787 36.37 -8.60 15.99
N ALA A 788 36.50 -7.28 15.81
CA ALA A 788 37.63 -6.64 15.15
C ALA A 788 38.92 -6.66 15.99
N ALA A 789 40.09 -6.71 15.36
CA ALA A 789 41.36 -6.60 16.09
C ALA A 789 41.69 -5.12 16.33
N GLN A 790 42.12 -4.75 17.54
CA GLN A 790 42.39 -3.36 17.95
C GLN A 790 43.33 -2.53 17.03
N ASP A 791 44.08 -3.18 16.13
CA ASP A 791 45.10 -2.55 15.28
C ASP A 791 44.74 -2.55 13.76
N ASP A 792 43.61 -3.14 13.34
CA ASP A 792 43.33 -3.46 11.92
C ASP A 792 42.36 -2.48 11.21
N GLY A 793 41.74 -1.53 11.92
CA GLY A 793 41.01 -0.37 11.34
C GLY A 793 39.54 -0.63 10.97
N SER A 794 38.89 0.39 10.35
CA SER A 794 37.48 0.40 9.93
C SER A 794 37.10 -0.82 9.08
N SER A 795 37.85 -1.07 8.00
CA SER A 795 37.51 -2.12 7.03
C SER A 795 37.54 -3.54 7.62
N ASP A 796 38.39 -3.82 8.63
CA ASP A 796 38.38 -5.13 9.32
C ASP A 796 37.11 -5.31 10.16
N LEU A 797 36.60 -4.23 10.76
CA LEU A 797 35.36 -4.28 11.52
C LEU A 797 34.17 -4.52 10.58
N ILE A 798 34.02 -3.72 9.53
CA ILE A 798 32.89 -3.81 8.59
C ILE A 798 32.84 -5.21 7.98
N ALA A 799 33.97 -5.72 7.47
CA ALA A 799 34.03 -7.07 6.90
C ALA A 799 33.65 -8.17 7.90
N LYS A 800 33.91 -7.96 9.20
CA LYS A 800 33.53 -8.92 10.24
C LYS A 800 32.06 -8.85 10.57
N LEU A 801 31.48 -7.66 10.66
CA LEU A 801 30.04 -7.49 10.89
C LEU A 801 29.25 -8.17 9.77
N ILE A 802 29.61 -7.91 8.51
CA ILE A 802 29.01 -8.58 7.33
C ILE A 802 29.19 -10.10 7.42
N ALA A 803 30.42 -10.58 7.62
CA ALA A 803 30.69 -12.02 7.68
C ALA A 803 30.01 -12.74 8.86
N SER A 804 29.68 -12.00 9.92
CA SER A 804 28.93 -12.48 11.07
C SER A 804 27.42 -12.33 10.93
N GLY A 805 26.94 -11.68 9.86
CA GLY A 805 25.53 -11.35 9.62
C GLY A 805 24.99 -10.22 10.51
N GLN A 806 25.85 -9.52 11.24
CA GLN A 806 25.48 -8.41 12.13
C GLN A 806 25.39 -7.06 11.41
N LEU A 807 25.81 -7.00 10.15
CA LEU A 807 25.58 -5.86 9.26
C LEU A 807 25.00 -6.42 7.96
N ASN A 808 23.78 -6.02 7.64
CA ASN A 808 23.08 -6.34 6.42
C ASN A 808 23.17 -5.15 5.44
N ILE A 809 23.31 -5.45 4.15
CA ILE A 809 23.50 -4.50 3.03
C ILE A 809 22.80 -5.08 1.78
N ASP A 810 22.50 -4.26 0.77
CA ASP A 810 21.69 -4.54 -0.43
C ASP A 810 22.38 -5.42 -1.50
N GLN A 811 22.95 -6.56 -1.13
CA GLN A 811 23.84 -7.35 -2.02
C GLN A 811 23.34 -7.67 -3.44
#